data_AF-A0A8H5XZ86-F1
#
_entry.id   AF-A0A8H5XZ86-F1
#
_cell.length_a   1.000
_cell.length_b   1.000
_cell.length_c   1.000
_cell.angle_alpha   90.00
_cell.angle_beta   90.00
_cell.angle_gamma   90.00
#
_symmetry.space_group_name_H-M   'P 1'
#
loop_
_entity.id
_entity.type
_entity.pdbx_description
1 polymer ?
#
loop_
_entity_poly.entity_id
_entity_poly.type
_entity_poly.pdbx_seq_one_letter_code
_entity_poly.pdbx_strand_id
1 'polypeptide(L)'
;MLDRTLIRTALSGPAKQAIAAALWDTPRSEVESDLKFYFKYYIKQCELIALHEGGSRTPLATHADIMKIVQLLRASRTREEIHQQLLLSCGLPDSDVCCSHSIDLAARILLMVEFGNLPFAYSGSRQIEWAKGSLKHWVTERFESKPVLGHSKVKLEKIFNANNLGKIAGIEVVWTNNLADHLRLLKDDQAVAVFHHASFLKRQQRKAGNGCITCRIRRVKCDLAKPSCQRCTSSKRQCDGYLPEDSTVTRRQLAEAARQMSVIGPISQALSQYPRDRSRSASPTNLTLFDVFRTLTAPSTASFIPSQFWTRELLQLAHSEPAVWHATLALGALHQRHELFWQGRGYHSGEKLWSQANENYGRAITCARDVKDPTQLLALSLALLSVTNMMGRWSESQVHIIAGHRLLSQAGHVSETSGAAEILTRLDLMAMTFSDSSAPYPYKLAPRTVWIDEHMKTAEIESYGQAGTALFGMMRRLMMLSETTDPGDEEGAAKDLEMLHLTMEDLSLWEHKMAQFEKKHPNPHDETGAVSIRLYHTMIRTFLSGGAFGPETRWDRFLGHYERILTLAETLWSNAPPSQVQSPLSLESGFIVPAFMVAQRCRHPWLRRRAIGFLYKIKRQEGMWHSDGAAAVGQRIMEIEGQKYFASDLASPLEAMEDVPWEAWAETEDIPARTSWAGIERVPEMMRMRETLVMVDAVEKRVELSLIMSSGDDIGNFGEVKSETVVFG
;
A
#
# COMPACT_ATOMS: atom_id res chain seq x y z
N MET A 1 -27.11 0.96 -30.45
CA MET A 1 -27.93 1.62 -29.42
C MET A 1 -26.99 1.95 -28.26
N LEU A 2 -26.88 3.21 -27.87
CA LEU A 2 -26.09 3.63 -26.70
C LEU A 2 -26.89 3.26 -25.44
N ASP A 3 -26.24 2.53 -24.53
CA ASP A 3 -26.86 1.92 -23.35
C ASP A 3 -27.36 2.97 -22.33
N ARG A 4 -28.36 2.61 -21.54
CA ARG A 4 -29.41 3.53 -21.04
C ARG A 4 -29.14 4.31 -19.75
N THR A 5 -27.96 4.28 -19.13
CA THR A 5 -27.69 5.06 -17.91
C THR A 5 -26.22 5.50 -17.77
N LEU A 6 -26.00 6.71 -17.22
CA LEU A 6 -24.67 7.29 -16.96
C LEU A 6 -23.96 6.74 -15.71
N ILE A 7 -24.66 5.94 -14.90
CA ILE A 7 -24.21 5.47 -13.59
C ILE A 7 -24.06 3.95 -13.60
N ARG A 8 -22.86 3.47 -13.21
CA ARG A 8 -22.52 2.06 -12.93
C ARG A 8 -22.65 1.05 -14.07
N THR A 9 -22.10 1.34 -15.25
CA THR A 9 -21.74 0.27 -16.20
C THR A 9 -20.41 0.54 -16.91
N ALA A 10 -19.63 -0.52 -17.13
CA ALA A 10 -18.45 -0.45 -17.98
C ALA A 10 -18.89 -0.09 -19.42
N LEU A 11 -18.30 0.95 -20.01
CA LEU A 11 -18.59 1.32 -21.40
C LEU A 11 -18.34 0.12 -22.32
N SER A 12 -19.41 -0.35 -22.99
CA SER A 12 -19.32 -1.43 -23.97
C SER A 12 -18.41 -1.03 -25.14
N GLY A 13 -17.76 -2.00 -25.77
CA GLY A 13 -16.95 -1.77 -26.97
C GLY A 13 -17.66 -0.92 -28.04
N PRO A 14 -18.94 -1.22 -28.37
CA PRO A 14 -19.74 -0.39 -29.28
C PRO A 14 -19.97 1.05 -28.79
N ALA A 15 -20.16 1.27 -27.47
CA ALA A 15 -20.32 2.61 -26.91
C ALA A 15 -19.01 3.41 -27.00
N LYS A 16 -17.86 2.79 -26.70
CA LYS A 16 -16.53 3.41 -26.88
C LYS A 16 -16.29 3.81 -28.34
N GLN A 17 -16.64 2.93 -29.27
CA GLN A 17 -16.54 3.21 -30.71
C GLN A 17 -17.44 4.36 -31.14
N ALA A 18 -18.69 4.40 -30.68
CA ALA A 18 -19.62 5.48 -31.00
C ALA A 18 -19.15 6.84 -30.45
N ILE A 19 -18.62 6.87 -29.21
CA ILE A 19 -18.05 8.07 -28.59
C ILE A 19 -16.80 8.54 -29.36
N ALA A 20 -15.87 7.62 -29.68
CA ALA A 20 -14.66 7.96 -30.43
C ALA A 20 -14.97 8.46 -31.85
N ALA A 21 -15.97 7.87 -32.52
CA ALA A 21 -16.45 8.34 -33.81
C ALA A 21 -17.05 9.74 -33.72
N ALA A 22 -17.90 10.00 -32.71
CA ALA A 22 -18.50 11.31 -32.50
C ALA A 22 -17.48 12.42 -32.19
N LEU A 23 -16.31 12.09 -31.62
CA LEU A 23 -15.27 13.04 -31.24
C LEU A 23 -14.20 13.25 -32.32
N TRP A 24 -13.81 12.18 -33.04
CA TRP A 24 -12.64 12.20 -33.94
C TRP A 24 -12.85 11.48 -35.28
N ASP A 25 -14.08 11.14 -35.67
CA ASP A 25 -14.42 10.46 -36.94
C ASP A 25 -13.55 9.21 -37.22
N THR A 26 -13.21 8.46 -36.16
CA THR A 26 -12.19 7.41 -36.19
C THR A 26 -12.74 6.05 -36.68
N PRO A 27 -12.01 5.29 -37.53
CA PRO A 27 -12.38 3.94 -37.93
C PRO A 27 -12.44 2.95 -36.76
N ARG A 28 -13.35 1.96 -36.83
CA ARG A 28 -13.67 1.03 -35.73
C ARG A 28 -12.47 0.23 -35.17
N SER A 29 -11.40 0.05 -35.93
CA SER A 29 -10.27 -0.84 -35.59
C SER A 29 -9.23 -0.25 -34.62
N GLU A 30 -9.24 1.05 -34.33
CA GLU A 30 -8.16 1.73 -33.56
C GLU A 30 -8.56 2.19 -32.14
N VAL A 31 -9.76 1.86 -31.67
CA VAL A 31 -10.36 2.57 -30.52
C VAL A 31 -9.93 2.04 -29.14
N GLU A 32 -9.74 0.73 -28.96
CA GLU A 32 -9.65 0.15 -27.60
C GLU A 32 -8.26 0.20 -26.94
N SER A 33 -7.16 0.11 -27.70
CA SER A 33 -5.79 0.15 -27.13
C SER A 33 -5.28 1.58 -26.90
N ASP A 34 -5.55 2.50 -27.84
CA ASP A 34 -4.97 3.85 -27.84
C ASP A 34 -5.70 4.86 -26.93
N LEU A 35 -7.01 4.67 -26.71
CA LEU A 35 -7.86 5.61 -25.98
C LEU A 35 -8.23 5.11 -24.56
N LYS A 36 -7.58 4.06 -24.06
CA LYS A 36 -7.83 3.50 -22.73
C LYS A 36 -7.84 4.55 -21.60
N PHE A 37 -6.86 5.45 -21.59
CA PHE A 37 -6.76 6.51 -20.58
C PHE A 37 -7.75 7.65 -20.80
N TYR A 38 -8.15 7.91 -22.05
CA TYR A 38 -9.22 8.85 -22.34
C TYR A 38 -10.57 8.34 -21.83
N PHE A 39 -10.89 7.05 -22.05
CA PHE A 39 -12.14 6.47 -21.54
C PHE A 39 -12.17 6.39 -20.01
N LYS A 40 -11.02 6.19 -19.35
CA LYS A 40 -10.92 6.35 -17.88
C LYS A 40 -11.25 7.76 -17.43
N TYR A 41 -10.73 8.79 -18.12
CA TYR A 41 -11.08 10.19 -17.84
C TYR A 41 -12.58 10.45 -18.09
N TYR A 42 -13.10 9.99 -19.23
CA TYR A 42 -14.51 10.14 -19.60
C TYR A 42 -15.47 9.57 -18.53
N ILE A 43 -15.24 8.32 -18.09
CA ILE A 43 -16.04 7.67 -17.05
C ILE A 43 -15.98 8.48 -15.75
N LYS A 44 -14.78 8.88 -15.33
CA LYS A 44 -14.60 9.69 -14.12
C LYS A 44 -15.36 11.02 -14.19
N GLN A 45 -15.38 11.70 -15.34
CA GLN A 45 -16.15 12.95 -15.48
C GLN A 45 -17.67 12.70 -15.40
N CYS A 46 -18.18 11.60 -15.96
CA CYS A 46 -19.58 11.20 -15.83
C CYS A 46 -19.95 10.81 -14.39
N GLU A 47 -19.07 10.13 -13.66
CA GLU A 47 -19.28 9.76 -12.26
C GLU A 47 -19.32 10.99 -11.35
N LEU A 48 -18.44 11.97 -11.60
CA LEU A 48 -18.39 13.20 -10.82
C LEU A 48 -19.67 14.02 -10.92
N ILE A 49 -20.27 14.14 -12.11
CA ILE A 49 -21.55 14.85 -12.25
C ILE A 49 -22.70 14.06 -11.61
N ALA A 50 -22.68 12.74 -11.73
CA ALA A 50 -23.70 11.86 -11.15
C ALA A 50 -23.71 11.90 -9.62
N LEU A 51 -22.53 11.95 -8.99
CA LEU A 51 -22.37 12.13 -7.55
C LEU A 51 -22.84 13.52 -7.11
N HIS A 52 -22.57 14.54 -7.91
CA HIS A 52 -22.89 15.93 -7.59
C HIS A 52 -24.40 16.21 -7.65
N GLU A 53 -25.13 15.59 -8.57
CA GLU A 53 -26.56 15.87 -8.79
C GLU A 53 -27.49 15.03 -7.90
N GLY A 54 -26.96 14.18 -7.00
CA GLY A 54 -27.70 13.61 -5.87
C GLY A 54 -28.93 12.76 -6.21
N GLY A 55 -29.06 12.27 -7.45
CA GLY A 55 -30.26 11.59 -7.93
C GLY A 55 -31.36 12.51 -8.49
N SER A 56 -31.09 13.81 -8.66
CA SER A 56 -31.97 14.74 -9.40
C SER A 56 -32.06 14.35 -10.88
N ARG A 57 -33.21 14.63 -11.52
CA ARG A 57 -33.45 14.31 -12.94
C ARG A 57 -32.65 15.25 -13.86
N THR A 58 -31.53 14.74 -14.38
CA THR A 58 -30.59 15.45 -15.25
C THR A 58 -31.05 15.42 -16.72
N PRO A 59 -30.72 16.44 -17.54
CA PRO A 59 -30.93 16.41 -19.00
C PRO A 59 -30.11 15.31 -19.70
N LEU A 60 -29.05 14.86 -19.03
CA LEU A 60 -28.17 13.80 -19.48
C LEU A 60 -28.64 12.48 -18.88
N ALA A 61 -29.41 11.69 -19.63
CA ALA A 61 -29.79 10.34 -19.22
C ALA A 61 -28.83 9.29 -19.80
N THR A 62 -28.22 9.58 -20.95
CA THR A 62 -27.38 8.64 -21.70
C THR A 62 -26.11 9.29 -22.24
N HIS A 63 -25.12 8.46 -22.59
CA HIS A 63 -23.93 8.92 -23.33
C HIS A 63 -24.27 9.59 -24.67
N ALA A 64 -25.41 9.21 -25.28
CA ALA A 64 -25.88 9.83 -26.52
C ALA A 64 -26.24 11.30 -26.31
N ASP A 65 -26.80 11.63 -25.15
CA ASP A 65 -27.21 13.01 -24.84
C ASP A 65 -25.99 13.91 -24.67
N ILE A 66 -24.92 13.42 -24.04
CA ILE A 66 -23.62 14.12 -24.01
C ILE A 66 -23.10 14.34 -25.43
N MET A 67 -23.13 13.31 -26.29
CA MET A 67 -22.62 13.42 -27.66
C MET A 67 -23.45 14.36 -28.53
N LYS A 68 -24.77 14.49 -28.31
CA LYS A 68 -25.61 15.50 -28.98
C LYS A 68 -25.14 16.91 -28.63
N ILE A 69 -24.90 17.19 -27.34
CA ILE A 69 -24.39 18.50 -26.90
C ILE A 69 -23.00 18.75 -27.52
N VAL A 70 -22.11 17.74 -27.52
CA VAL A 70 -20.79 17.85 -28.18
C VAL A 70 -20.91 18.18 -29.66
N GLN A 71 -21.87 17.60 -30.38
CA GLN A 71 -22.11 17.93 -31.79
C GLN A 71 -22.58 19.37 -31.98
N LEU A 72 -23.47 19.88 -31.12
CA LEU A 72 -23.90 21.29 -31.14
C LEU A 72 -22.72 22.24 -30.87
N LEU A 73 -21.84 21.89 -29.92
CA LEU A 73 -20.61 22.63 -29.63
C LEU A 73 -19.65 22.64 -30.83
N ARG A 74 -19.46 21.49 -31.50
CA ARG A 74 -18.63 21.39 -32.72
C ARG A 74 -19.23 22.17 -33.89
N ALA A 75 -20.56 22.25 -33.97
CA ALA A 75 -21.28 23.10 -34.94
C ALA A 75 -21.22 24.60 -34.59
N SER A 76 -20.49 24.99 -33.53
CA SER A 76 -20.30 26.38 -33.10
C SER A 76 -21.58 27.10 -32.68
N ARG A 77 -22.59 26.37 -32.18
CA ARG A 77 -23.77 26.94 -31.51
C ARG A 77 -23.37 27.68 -30.23
N THR A 78 -24.15 28.70 -29.85
CA THR A 78 -23.87 29.47 -28.63
C THR A 78 -24.35 28.73 -27.39
N ARG A 79 -23.77 29.05 -26.23
CA ARG A 79 -24.17 28.47 -24.95
C ARG A 79 -25.65 28.68 -24.67
N GLU A 80 -26.18 29.86 -24.97
CA GLU A 80 -27.57 30.25 -24.75
C GLU A 80 -28.51 29.48 -25.67
N GLU A 81 -28.15 29.29 -26.94
CA GLU A 81 -28.93 28.47 -27.88
C GLU A 81 -29.03 27.02 -27.38
N ILE A 82 -27.91 26.45 -26.94
CA ILE A 82 -27.86 25.07 -26.41
C ILE A 82 -28.65 24.98 -25.10
N HIS A 83 -28.48 25.96 -24.21
CA HIS A 83 -29.15 26.02 -22.92
C HIS A 83 -30.66 26.16 -23.08
N GLN A 84 -31.16 27.07 -23.92
CA GLN A 84 -32.58 27.18 -24.24
C GLN A 84 -33.14 25.88 -24.86
N GLN A 85 -32.38 25.23 -25.75
CA GLN A 85 -32.78 23.95 -26.34
C GLN A 85 -32.91 22.84 -25.28
N LEU A 86 -31.99 22.78 -24.31
CA LEU A 86 -32.06 21.84 -23.20
C LEU A 86 -33.20 22.17 -22.24
N LEU A 87 -33.42 23.45 -21.93
CA LEU A 87 -34.49 23.90 -21.04
C LEU A 87 -35.88 23.61 -21.63
N LEU A 88 -36.07 23.86 -22.92
CA LEU A 88 -37.30 23.51 -23.65
C LEU A 88 -37.54 22.00 -23.71
N SER A 89 -36.47 21.20 -23.65
CA SER A 89 -36.53 19.74 -23.58
C SER A 89 -36.76 19.22 -22.15
N CYS A 90 -36.48 20.04 -21.13
CA CYS A 90 -36.50 19.68 -19.70
C CYS A 90 -37.53 20.51 -18.94
N GLY A 91 -38.78 20.04 -18.86
CA GLY A 91 -39.87 20.72 -18.14
C GLY A 91 -39.80 20.64 -16.60
N LEU A 92 -38.65 20.90 -15.98
CA LEU A 92 -38.39 20.67 -14.54
C LEU A 92 -38.04 21.95 -13.75
N PRO A 93 -38.33 22.01 -12.42
CA PRO A 93 -38.17 23.21 -11.59
C PRO A 93 -36.72 23.69 -11.41
N ASP A 94 -35.76 22.76 -11.34
CA ASP A 94 -34.31 23.05 -11.18
C ASP A 94 -33.51 22.89 -12.49
N SER A 95 -34.21 22.97 -13.63
CA SER A 95 -33.65 22.67 -14.95
C SER A 95 -32.52 23.62 -15.38
N ASP A 96 -32.53 24.86 -14.92
CA ASP A 96 -31.59 25.90 -15.34
C ASP A 96 -30.13 25.59 -14.95
N VAL A 97 -29.93 25.18 -13.69
CA VAL A 97 -28.62 24.81 -13.13
C VAL A 97 -28.12 23.49 -13.74
N CYS A 98 -29.00 22.50 -13.85
CA CYS A 98 -28.66 21.19 -14.43
C CYS A 98 -28.31 21.28 -15.93
N CYS A 99 -28.97 22.16 -16.68
CA CYS A 99 -28.63 22.43 -18.09
C CYS A 99 -27.22 23.02 -18.20
N SER A 100 -26.87 23.95 -17.32
CA SER A 100 -25.54 24.55 -17.30
C SER A 100 -24.44 23.53 -17.00
N HIS A 101 -24.62 22.66 -15.99
CA HIS A 101 -23.67 21.59 -15.69
C HIS A 101 -23.53 20.59 -16.83
N SER A 102 -24.63 20.28 -17.53
CA SER A 102 -24.64 19.37 -18.69
C SER A 102 -23.79 19.90 -19.86
N ILE A 103 -23.88 21.21 -20.11
CA ILE A 103 -23.09 21.89 -21.14
C ILE A 103 -21.60 21.90 -20.75
N ASP A 104 -21.31 22.15 -19.47
CA ASP A 104 -19.94 22.16 -18.96
C ASP A 104 -19.28 20.77 -19.04
N LEU A 105 -20.03 19.70 -18.73
CA LEU A 105 -19.54 18.33 -18.90
C LEU A 105 -19.20 18.00 -20.36
N ALA A 106 -20.08 18.38 -21.30
CA ALA A 106 -19.83 18.14 -22.72
C ALA A 106 -18.57 18.89 -23.20
N ALA A 107 -18.36 20.12 -22.74
CA ALA A 107 -17.15 20.88 -23.04
C ALA A 107 -15.89 20.27 -22.38
N ARG A 108 -15.99 19.77 -21.14
CA ARG A 108 -14.92 19.05 -20.42
C ARG A 108 -14.48 17.80 -21.14
N ILE A 109 -15.41 17.04 -21.70
CA ILE A 109 -15.15 15.81 -22.45
C ILE A 109 -14.49 16.15 -23.79
N LEU A 110 -15.00 17.14 -24.50
CA LEU A 110 -14.51 17.48 -25.84
C LEU A 110 -13.07 18.02 -25.81
N LEU A 111 -12.72 18.85 -24.82
CA LEU A 111 -11.45 19.59 -24.79
C LEU A 111 -10.46 19.09 -23.74
N MET A 112 -10.90 18.25 -22.80
CA MET A 112 -10.15 17.93 -21.57
C MET A 112 -9.74 19.21 -20.81
N VAL A 113 -10.66 20.17 -20.74
CA VAL A 113 -10.52 21.44 -20.00
C VAL A 113 -11.59 21.51 -18.91
N GLU A 114 -11.24 21.91 -17.70
CA GLU A 114 -12.18 21.98 -16.58
C GLU A 114 -13.07 23.24 -16.62
N PHE A 115 -14.31 23.08 -17.12
CA PHE A 115 -15.34 24.13 -17.17
C PHE A 115 -16.33 24.07 -16.00
N GLY A 116 -16.68 25.19 -15.38
CA GLY A 116 -17.70 25.24 -14.32
C GLY A 116 -17.25 24.69 -12.95
N ASN A 117 -18.09 24.86 -11.91
CA ASN A 117 -17.77 24.53 -10.52
C ASN A 117 -18.45 23.20 -10.08
N LEU A 118 -17.68 22.28 -9.48
CA LEU A 118 -18.18 21.01 -8.91
C LEU A 118 -17.77 20.94 -7.41
N PRO A 119 -18.62 21.39 -6.46
CA PRO A 119 -18.30 21.49 -5.02
C PRO A 119 -17.89 20.21 -4.29
N PHE A 120 -17.99 19.02 -4.90
CA PHE A 120 -17.54 17.75 -4.32
C PHE A 120 -16.24 17.19 -4.93
N ALA A 121 -15.57 17.96 -5.79
CA ALA A 121 -14.30 17.57 -6.39
C ALA A 121 -13.24 18.64 -6.15
N TYR A 122 -12.33 18.40 -5.20
CA TYR A 122 -11.14 19.22 -5.06
C TYR A 122 -10.10 18.76 -6.09
N SER A 123 -10.08 19.39 -7.27
CA SER A 123 -8.93 19.36 -8.17
C SER A 123 -8.20 20.70 -7.99
N GLY A 124 -6.92 20.69 -7.65
CA GLY A 124 -6.06 21.88 -7.66
C GLY A 124 -5.82 22.48 -9.06
N SER A 125 -6.74 22.24 -10.00
CA SER A 125 -6.71 22.59 -11.42
C SER A 125 -7.33 23.97 -11.67
N ARG A 126 -6.96 24.63 -12.79
CA ARG A 126 -7.64 25.87 -13.20
C ARG A 126 -9.06 25.58 -13.70
N GLN A 127 -10.05 26.03 -12.94
CA GLN A 127 -11.41 26.14 -13.45
C GLN A 127 -11.49 27.33 -14.41
N ILE A 128 -12.13 27.11 -15.55
CA ILE A 128 -12.37 28.18 -16.51
C ILE A 128 -13.87 28.43 -16.65
N GLU A 129 -14.24 29.70 -16.51
CA GLU A 129 -15.59 30.16 -16.71
C GLU A 129 -15.85 30.46 -18.19
N TRP A 130 -16.88 29.80 -18.72
CA TRP A 130 -17.42 30.05 -20.04
C TRP A 130 -18.93 30.30 -19.90
N ALA A 131 -19.27 31.56 -19.65
CA ALA A 131 -20.65 31.96 -19.31
C ALA A 131 -21.55 32.24 -20.52
N LYS A 132 -20.99 32.62 -21.69
CA LYS A 132 -21.77 33.05 -22.86
C LYS A 132 -21.09 32.81 -24.21
N GLY A 133 -21.87 32.84 -25.29
CA GLY A 133 -21.38 32.74 -26.67
C GLY A 133 -20.95 31.32 -27.07
N SER A 134 -20.33 31.14 -28.25
CA SER A 134 -19.93 29.80 -28.73
C SER A 134 -18.59 29.34 -28.15
N LEU A 135 -18.47 28.04 -27.86
CA LEU A 135 -17.24 27.45 -27.33
C LEU A 135 -16.06 27.64 -28.29
N LYS A 136 -16.30 27.54 -29.60
CA LYS A 136 -15.26 27.76 -30.62
C LYS A 136 -14.72 29.19 -30.57
N HIS A 137 -15.60 30.18 -30.58
CA HIS A 137 -15.18 31.57 -30.50
C HIS A 137 -14.41 31.83 -29.19
N TRP A 138 -14.92 31.29 -28.08
CA TRP A 138 -14.27 31.43 -26.78
C TRP A 138 -12.86 30.81 -26.75
N VAL A 139 -12.68 29.59 -27.27
CA VAL A 139 -11.36 28.94 -27.36
C VAL A 139 -10.44 29.75 -28.29
N THR A 140 -10.95 30.20 -29.42
CA THR A 140 -10.22 31.04 -30.36
C THR A 140 -9.74 32.32 -29.67
N GLU A 141 -10.63 33.12 -29.10
CA GLU A 141 -10.29 34.35 -28.39
C GLU A 141 -9.27 34.12 -27.27
N ARG A 142 -9.44 33.03 -26.51
CA ARG A 142 -8.58 32.72 -25.36
C ARG A 142 -7.17 32.26 -25.75
N PHE A 143 -7.02 31.56 -26.87
CA PHE A 143 -5.78 30.86 -27.22
C PHE A 143 -5.16 31.29 -28.57
N GLU A 144 -5.78 32.15 -29.39
CA GLU A 144 -5.20 32.60 -30.68
C GLU A 144 -4.14 33.69 -30.57
N SER A 145 -3.99 34.33 -29.41
CA SER A 145 -2.91 35.31 -29.24
C SER A 145 -1.56 34.60 -29.28
N LYS A 146 -0.92 34.60 -30.46
CA LYS A 146 0.46 34.11 -30.60
C LYS A 146 1.33 34.93 -29.64
N PRO A 147 1.95 34.29 -28.63
CA PRO A 147 2.77 35.03 -27.70
C PRO A 147 3.91 35.68 -28.48
N VAL A 148 4.02 37.01 -28.39
CA VAL A 148 5.12 37.77 -28.99
C VAL A 148 6.35 37.51 -28.13
N LEU A 149 7.10 36.47 -28.48
CA LEU A 149 8.34 36.15 -27.80
C LEU A 149 9.40 37.17 -28.25
N GLY A 150 9.68 38.17 -27.41
CA GLY A 150 10.63 39.28 -27.67
C GLY A 150 12.11 38.86 -27.80
N HIS A 151 12.40 37.57 -27.90
CA HIS A 151 13.75 37.01 -27.83
C HIS A 151 14.03 36.09 -29.02
N SER A 152 14.05 36.64 -30.23
CA SER A 152 14.42 35.91 -31.45
C SER A 152 15.88 35.41 -31.49
N LYS A 153 16.70 35.75 -30.48
CA LYS A 153 18.14 35.42 -30.40
C LYS A 153 18.52 34.43 -29.28
N VAL A 154 17.59 34.00 -28.41
CA VAL A 154 17.91 33.09 -27.30
C VAL A 154 17.75 31.63 -27.75
N LYS A 155 18.87 30.91 -27.87
CA LYS A 155 18.89 29.46 -28.10
C LYS A 155 19.08 28.74 -26.76
N LEU A 156 18.02 28.12 -26.27
CA LEU A 156 18.09 27.25 -25.09
C LEU A 156 18.87 25.97 -25.43
N GLU A 157 19.77 25.58 -24.52
CA GLU A 157 20.58 24.37 -24.70
C GLU A 157 19.72 23.10 -24.64
N LYS A 158 20.18 22.01 -25.24
CA LYS A 158 19.41 20.75 -25.36
C LYS A 158 19.13 20.08 -24.01
N ILE A 159 19.94 20.41 -23.01
CA ILE A 159 19.70 20.01 -21.63
C ILE A 159 18.42 20.65 -21.09
N PHE A 160 17.97 21.79 -21.64
CA PHE A 160 16.71 22.44 -21.30
C PHE A 160 15.52 21.68 -21.93
N ASN A 161 15.13 20.59 -21.29
CA ASN A 161 13.96 19.77 -21.62
C ASN A 161 13.16 19.49 -20.35
N ALA A 162 11.94 18.96 -20.46
CA ALA A 162 11.02 18.78 -19.33
C ALA A 162 11.64 18.05 -18.12
N ASN A 163 12.51 17.05 -18.33
CA ASN A 163 13.19 16.32 -17.25
C ASN A 163 14.25 17.13 -16.50
N ASN A 164 14.76 18.20 -17.11
CA ASN A 164 15.82 19.04 -16.58
C ASN A 164 15.34 20.47 -16.29
N LEU A 165 14.09 20.81 -16.61
CA LEU A 165 13.49 22.11 -16.34
C LEU A 165 13.62 22.46 -14.84
N GLY A 166 13.38 21.46 -13.98
CA GLY A 166 13.53 21.56 -12.53
C GLY A 166 14.97 21.77 -12.07
N LYS A 167 15.94 21.22 -12.79
CA LYS A 167 17.36 21.34 -12.43
C LYS A 167 17.99 22.64 -12.95
N ILE A 168 17.56 23.11 -14.11
CA ILE A 168 18.18 24.25 -14.79
C ILE A 168 17.50 25.56 -14.41
N ALA A 169 16.19 25.54 -14.23
CA ALA A 169 15.41 26.73 -13.91
C ALA A 169 14.67 26.62 -12.56
N GLY A 170 14.80 25.51 -11.83
CA GLY A 170 14.04 25.29 -10.59
C GLY A 170 12.59 24.85 -10.82
N ILE A 171 12.16 24.73 -12.08
CA ILE A 171 10.75 24.54 -12.46
C ILE A 171 10.37 23.05 -12.52
N GLU A 172 9.67 22.53 -11.51
CA GLU A 172 9.10 21.17 -11.42
C GLU A 172 8.05 20.91 -12.52
N VAL A 173 7.89 19.68 -13.02
CA VAL A 173 6.80 19.34 -13.94
C VAL A 173 5.67 18.64 -13.19
N VAL A 174 4.47 19.23 -13.19
CA VAL A 174 3.26 18.67 -12.56
C VAL A 174 2.34 18.09 -13.62
N TRP A 175 2.04 16.80 -13.58
CA TRP A 175 1.17 16.19 -14.59
C TRP A 175 -0.29 16.57 -14.38
N THR A 176 -0.96 17.02 -15.43
CA THR A 176 -2.37 17.43 -15.38
C THR A 176 -3.22 16.72 -16.43
N ASN A 177 -4.46 16.41 -16.06
CA ASN A 177 -5.52 15.96 -16.98
C ASN A 177 -6.33 17.15 -17.55
N ASN A 178 -6.04 18.38 -17.12
CA ASN A 178 -6.66 19.62 -17.56
C ASN A 178 -5.72 20.34 -18.55
N LEU A 179 -6.11 20.41 -19.82
CA LEU A 179 -5.29 21.01 -20.88
C LEU A 179 -5.03 22.49 -20.64
N ALA A 180 -5.94 23.19 -19.97
CA ALA A 180 -5.77 24.60 -19.63
C ALA A 180 -4.63 24.88 -18.63
N ASP A 181 -4.22 23.87 -17.87
CA ASP A 181 -3.06 23.95 -16.99
C ASP A 181 -1.76 23.66 -17.74
N HIS A 182 -1.80 23.28 -19.02
CA HIS A 182 -0.57 23.00 -19.76
C HIS A 182 0.33 24.23 -19.87
N LEU A 183 1.58 24.05 -19.46
CA LEU A 183 2.62 25.05 -19.31
C LEU A 183 2.30 26.17 -18.31
N ARG A 184 1.23 26.01 -17.51
CA ARG A 184 0.93 26.94 -16.44
C ARG A 184 2.00 26.83 -15.37
N LEU A 185 2.59 27.97 -15.02
CA LEU A 185 3.47 28.05 -13.88
C LEU A 185 2.65 28.06 -12.59
N LEU A 186 3.10 27.25 -11.63
CA LEU A 186 2.50 26.97 -10.35
C LEU A 186 3.59 27.13 -9.28
N LYS A 187 3.19 27.31 -8.02
CA LYS A 187 4.13 27.46 -6.90
C LYS A 187 5.15 28.58 -7.16
N ASP A 188 4.69 29.78 -7.51
CA ASP A 188 5.55 30.96 -7.79
C ASP A 188 6.65 30.70 -8.82
N ASP A 189 6.24 30.19 -9.99
CA ASP A 189 7.10 29.82 -11.11
C ASP A 189 8.10 28.68 -10.84
N GLN A 190 7.98 27.98 -9.71
CA GLN A 190 8.80 26.80 -9.36
C GLN A 190 8.21 25.48 -9.86
N ALA A 191 7.03 25.49 -10.46
CA ALA A 191 6.44 24.32 -11.09
C ALA A 191 5.75 24.73 -12.39
N VAL A 192 5.63 23.81 -13.34
CA VAL A 192 4.94 23.95 -14.59
C VAL A 192 4.04 22.74 -14.79
N ALA A 193 2.74 22.97 -14.99
CA ALA A 193 1.84 21.87 -15.26
C ALA A 193 2.01 21.36 -16.71
N VAL A 194 2.04 20.06 -16.92
CA VAL A 194 2.22 19.42 -18.23
C VAL A 194 1.08 18.43 -18.47
N PHE A 195 0.35 18.64 -19.56
CA PHE A 195 -0.75 17.79 -19.94
C PHE A 195 -0.22 16.49 -20.57
N HIS A 196 -0.67 15.33 -20.05
CA HIS A 196 -0.05 14.04 -20.38
C HIS A 196 -0.87 13.09 -21.25
N HIS A 197 -2.09 13.47 -21.68
CA HIS A 197 -2.87 12.65 -22.61
C HIS A 197 -2.33 12.78 -24.05
N ALA A 198 -1.14 12.21 -24.28
CA ALA A 198 -0.45 12.28 -25.57
C ALA A 198 -1.26 11.62 -26.70
N SER A 199 -2.00 10.53 -26.44
CA SER A 199 -2.88 9.91 -27.45
C SER A 199 -4.02 10.84 -27.86
N PHE A 200 -4.60 11.59 -26.90
CA PHE A 200 -5.58 12.63 -27.19
C PHE A 200 -4.95 13.71 -28.07
N LEU A 201 -3.79 14.26 -27.69
CA LEU A 201 -3.09 15.27 -28.48
C LEU A 201 -2.66 14.77 -29.87
N LYS A 202 -2.20 13.52 -29.99
CA LYS A 202 -1.80 12.93 -31.27
C LYS A 202 -2.97 12.82 -32.23
N ARG A 203 -4.17 12.53 -31.74
CA ARG A 203 -5.39 12.55 -32.56
C ARG A 203 -5.85 13.97 -32.90
N GLN A 204 -5.29 14.97 -32.23
CA GLN A 204 -5.37 16.40 -32.61
C GLN A 204 -4.20 16.84 -33.53
N GLN A 205 -3.16 16.02 -33.77
CA GLN A 205 -1.93 16.36 -34.54
C GLN A 205 -1.83 15.65 -35.92
N ARG A 206 -1.09 16.23 -36.88
CA ARG A 206 -0.65 15.61 -38.16
C ARG A 206 0.91 15.36 -38.17
N LYS A 207 1.48 14.26 -38.74
CA LYS A 207 2.85 13.62 -38.50
C LYS A 207 4.14 14.14 -39.27
N ALA A 208 5.42 13.95 -38.75
CA ALA A 208 6.75 13.83 -39.51
C ALA A 208 8.13 13.56 -38.71
N GLY A 209 9.21 12.95 -39.29
CA GLY A 209 10.64 12.84 -38.76
C GLY A 209 11.80 12.31 -39.69
N ASN A 210 13.08 12.79 -39.57
CA ASN A 210 14.41 12.31 -40.15
C ASN A 210 15.66 13.18 -39.71
N GLY A 211 16.89 12.70 -39.32
CA GLY A 211 18.05 13.58 -38.89
C GLY A 211 19.46 12.96 -38.65
N CYS A 212 20.57 13.77 -38.59
CA CYS A 212 22.02 13.34 -38.56
C CYS A 212 22.58 12.82 -37.21
N ILE A 213 23.77 12.17 -37.21
CA ILE A 213 24.37 11.52 -36.01
C ILE A 213 24.67 12.52 -34.91
N THR A 214 25.44 13.58 -35.21
CA THR A 214 25.86 14.56 -34.22
C THR A 214 24.65 15.29 -33.61
N CYS A 215 23.60 15.55 -34.42
CA CYS A 215 22.36 16.12 -33.92
C CYS A 215 21.55 15.13 -33.08
N ARG A 216 21.54 13.84 -33.42
CA ARG A 216 20.91 12.74 -32.68
C ARG A 216 21.59 12.46 -31.34
N ILE A 217 22.92 12.29 -31.31
CA ILE A 217 23.73 12.11 -30.09
C ILE A 217 23.42 13.22 -29.10
N ARG A 218 23.41 14.45 -29.62
CA ARG A 218 23.13 15.61 -28.79
C ARG A 218 21.62 15.75 -28.48
N ARG A 219 20.69 15.10 -29.20
CA ARG A 219 19.21 15.25 -29.13
C ARG A 219 18.64 16.62 -29.53
N VAL A 220 18.93 17.13 -30.74
CA VAL A 220 18.16 18.24 -31.37
C VAL A 220 17.68 17.88 -32.76
N LYS A 221 16.59 18.53 -33.16
CA LYS A 221 16.06 18.52 -34.52
C LYS A 221 17.16 18.85 -35.54
N CYS A 222 17.37 17.96 -36.48
CA CYS A 222 18.35 18.16 -37.55
C CYS A 222 17.72 19.00 -38.65
N ASP A 223 18.50 19.91 -39.23
CA ASP A 223 18.13 20.66 -40.44
C ASP A 223 18.30 19.84 -41.73
N LEU A 224 18.83 18.61 -41.61
CA LEU A 224 18.97 17.63 -42.70
C LEU A 224 19.89 18.02 -43.86
N ALA A 225 20.58 19.15 -43.80
CA ALA A 225 21.55 19.54 -44.82
C ALA A 225 22.71 18.52 -44.92
N LYS A 226 23.17 18.26 -46.15
CA LYS A 226 24.26 17.33 -46.50
C LYS A 226 25.35 18.08 -47.28
N PRO A 227 26.63 17.70 -47.16
CA PRO A 227 27.18 16.55 -46.44
C PRO A 227 27.26 16.71 -44.91
N SER A 228 27.10 17.94 -44.41
CA SER A 228 27.11 18.25 -42.97
C SER A 228 25.95 19.19 -42.64
N CYS A 229 25.28 18.97 -41.50
CA CYS A 229 24.17 19.82 -41.11
C CYS A 229 24.66 21.15 -40.54
N GLN A 230 23.93 22.24 -40.81
CA GLN A 230 24.38 23.59 -40.45
C GLN A 230 24.49 23.78 -38.95
N ARG A 231 23.68 23.03 -38.17
CA ARG A 231 23.74 23.08 -36.71
C ARG A 231 25.04 22.55 -36.12
N CYS A 232 25.75 21.67 -36.81
CA CYS A 232 27.03 21.18 -36.35
C CYS A 232 28.16 22.14 -36.75
N THR A 233 28.21 22.53 -38.02
CA THR A 233 29.21 23.46 -38.57
C THR A 233 29.16 24.84 -37.90
N SER A 234 27.97 25.41 -37.66
CA SER A 234 27.83 26.70 -36.98
C SER A 234 28.29 26.68 -35.52
N SER A 235 28.23 25.52 -34.85
CA SER A 235 28.77 25.37 -33.50
C SER A 235 30.28 25.10 -33.47
N LYS A 236 30.95 25.29 -34.62
CA LYS A 236 32.36 24.97 -34.87
C LYS A 236 32.71 23.51 -34.51
N ARG A 237 31.72 22.62 -34.58
CA ARG A 237 31.91 21.18 -34.36
C ARG A 237 31.93 20.47 -35.70
N GLN A 238 32.82 19.51 -35.83
CA GLN A 238 32.82 18.61 -36.98
C GLN A 238 31.49 17.82 -36.97
N CYS A 239 30.77 17.85 -38.09
CA CYS A 239 29.57 17.03 -38.23
C CYS A 239 30.02 15.62 -38.60
N ASP A 240 29.68 14.65 -37.77
CA ASP A 240 30.05 13.23 -37.94
C ASP A 240 29.25 12.56 -39.08
N GLY A 241 28.70 13.37 -39.98
CA GLY A 241 27.83 12.93 -41.06
C GLY A 241 26.53 12.31 -40.55
N TYR A 242 26.00 11.44 -41.40
CA TYR A 242 24.84 10.59 -41.13
C TYR A 242 25.38 9.18 -40.99
N LEU A 243 24.84 8.38 -40.06
CA LEU A 243 25.29 7.01 -39.86
C LEU A 243 25.13 6.33 -41.22
N PRO A 244 26.21 5.75 -41.80
CA PRO A 244 26.02 4.61 -42.67
C PRO A 244 25.32 3.56 -41.82
N GLU A 245 24.40 2.79 -42.38
CA GLU A 245 23.41 2.10 -41.56
C GLU A 245 23.99 1.05 -40.55
N ASP A 246 25.33 0.76 -40.49
CA ASP A 246 25.93 -0.38 -39.72
C ASP A 246 27.43 -0.27 -39.13
N SER A 247 27.78 0.02 -37.83
CA SER A 247 29.13 -0.33 -37.17
C SER A 247 29.39 -0.12 -35.60
N THR A 248 30.47 -0.71 -34.97
CA THR A 248 30.70 -1.06 -33.48
C THR A 248 32.17 -1.02 -32.83
N VAL A 249 32.40 -0.65 -31.51
CA VAL A 249 33.58 -0.93 -30.56
C VAL A 249 33.19 -0.86 -29.02
N THR A 250 33.90 -1.53 -28.05
CA THR A 250 33.38 -1.95 -26.68
C THR A 250 34.19 -1.68 -25.36
N ARG A 251 33.52 -1.95 -24.21
CA ARG A 251 33.72 -1.56 -22.78
C ARG A 251 34.82 -2.24 -21.93
N ARG A 252 35.44 -3.34 -22.41
CA ARG A 252 36.23 -4.26 -21.56
C ARG A 252 37.53 -3.66 -21.03
N GLN A 253 38.11 -2.72 -21.77
CA GLN A 253 39.42 -2.11 -21.48
C GLN A 253 39.38 -1.10 -20.32
N LEU A 254 38.20 -0.72 -19.81
CA LEU A 254 38.05 0.28 -18.76
C LEU A 254 37.94 -0.30 -17.34
N ALA A 255 37.72 -1.61 -17.19
CA ALA A 255 37.43 -2.25 -15.89
C ALA A 255 38.69 -2.67 -15.10
N GLU A 256 39.81 -2.92 -15.78
CA GLU A 256 41.07 -3.42 -15.18
C GLU A 256 41.68 -2.43 -14.16
N ALA A 257 41.54 -1.13 -14.41
CA ALA A 257 42.20 -0.07 -13.61
C ALA A 257 41.58 0.18 -12.23
N ALA A 258 40.37 -0.32 -11.96
CA ALA A 258 39.61 0.00 -10.74
C ALA A 258 39.83 -0.97 -9.56
N ARG A 259 40.57 -2.07 -9.76
CA ARG A 259 40.69 -3.18 -8.79
C ARG A 259 41.74 -2.99 -7.68
N GLN A 260 42.53 -1.91 -7.68
CA GLN A 260 43.75 -1.82 -6.86
C GLN A 260 43.64 -1.05 -5.51
N MET A 261 42.46 -0.66 -4.97
CA MET A 261 42.41 0.32 -3.83
C MET A 261 41.35 0.17 -2.68
N SER A 262 41.22 -0.89 -1.86
CA SER A 262 40.48 -0.81 -0.54
C SER A 262 40.63 -2.02 0.42
N VAL A 263 40.77 -1.81 1.75
CA VAL A 263 40.74 -2.80 2.86
C VAL A 263 39.81 -2.36 4.02
N ILE A 264 38.59 -2.92 4.11
CA ILE A 264 37.76 -3.23 5.33
C ILE A 264 37.06 -4.56 4.95
N GLY A 265 36.82 -5.48 5.90
CA GLY A 265 36.36 -6.83 5.58
C GLY A 265 35.15 -6.89 4.60
N PRO A 266 35.09 -7.86 3.66
CA PRO A 266 34.42 -7.67 2.37
C PRO A 266 32.90 -7.42 2.42
N ILE A 267 32.19 -8.00 3.40
CA ILE A 267 30.71 -8.01 3.43
C ILE A 267 30.15 -6.69 4.01
N SER A 268 30.70 -6.20 5.13
CA SER A 268 30.31 -4.91 5.72
C SER A 268 30.71 -3.74 4.82
N GLN A 269 31.85 -3.86 4.12
CA GLN A 269 32.28 -2.86 3.15
C GLN A 269 31.42 -2.88 1.87
N ALA A 270 30.90 -4.02 1.42
CA ALA A 270 29.98 -4.11 0.28
C ALA A 270 28.60 -3.51 0.59
N LEU A 271 28.08 -3.70 1.82
CA LEU A 271 26.81 -3.15 2.30
C LEU A 271 26.86 -1.64 2.61
N SER A 272 28.07 -1.10 2.83
CA SER A 272 28.30 0.35 2.97
C SER A 272 28.46 1.09 1.63
N GLN A 273 28.60 0.37 0.50
CA GLN A 273 28.87 0.95 -0.81
C GLN A 273 27.60 1.22 -1.61
N TYR A 274 27.44 2.44 -2.11
CA TYR A 274 26.36 2.74 -3.06
C TYR A 274 26.55 1.95 -4.38
N PRO A 275 25.46 1.56 -5.06
CA PRO A 275 25.57 0.72 -6.26
C PRO A 275 26.40 1.40 -7.36
N ARG A 276 27.49 0.76 -7.80
CA ARG A 276 28.57 1.37 -8.62
C ARG A 276 28.24 1.65 -10.10
N ASP A 277 26.98 1.54 -10.53
CA ASP A 277 26.64 1.75 -11.95
C ASP A 277 26.52 3.25 -12.29
N ARG A 278 27.37 3.75 -13.19
CA ARG A 278 27.47 5.17 -13.62
C ARG A 278 26.20 5.72 -14.32
N SER A 279 25.12 4.92 -14.38
CA SER A 279 23.77 5.28 -14.83
C SER A 279 22.82 5.68 -13.67
N ARG A 280 23.18 5.34 -12.42
CA ARG A 280 22.41 5.65 -11.22
C ARG A 280 22.82 7.03 -10.70
N SER A 281 22.11 8.08 -11.14
CA SER A 281 22.08 9.36 -10.43
C SER A 281 21.38 9.13 -9.09
N ALA A 282 22.07 8.55 -8.11
CA ALA A 282 21.59 8.55 -6.74
C ALA A 282 21.51 10.01 -6.28
N SER A 283 20.31 10.58 -6.32
CA SER A 283 20.04 11.87 -5.68
C SER A 283 20.47 11.77 -4.21
N PRO A 284 21.05 12.81 -3.58
CA PRO A 284 21.35 12.81 -2.15
C PRO A 284 20.16 12.38 -1.29
N THR A 285 18.95 12.70 -1.74
CA THR A 285 17.69 12.25 -1.12
C THR A 285 17.51 10.72 -1.18
N ASN A 286 17.82 10.07 -2.31
CA ASN A 286 17.71 8.61 -2.42
C ASN A 286 18.73 7.92 -1.51
N LEU A 287 19.93 8.49 -1.35
CA LEU A 287 20.91 7.95 -0.42
C LEU A 287 20.44 8.06 1.02
N THR A 288 19.84 9.20 1.38
CA THR A 288 19.26 9.43 2.71
C THR A 288 18.13 8.43 3.00
N LEU A 289 17.22 8.19 2.05
CA LEU A 289 16.13 7.24 2.23
C LEU A 289 16.61 5.79 2.35
N PHE A 290 17.64 5.42 1.57
CA PHE A 290 18.29 4.12 1.72
C PHE A 290 18.99 3.99 3.09
N ASP A 291 19.64 5.06 3.55
CA ASP A 291 20.26 5.10 4.88
C ASP A 291 19.20 4.97 5.98
N VAL A 292 18.03 5.62 5.86
CA VAL A 292 16.89 5.41 6.77
C VAL A 292 16.47 3.95 6.79
N PHE A 293 16.28 3.33 5.61
CA PHE A 293 15.93 1.92 5.55
C PHE A 293 16.98 1.02 6.23
N ARG A 294 18.27 1.25 5.93
CA ARG A 294 19.39 0.46 6.44
C ARG A 294 19.59 0.63 7.95
N THR A 295 19.44 1.85 8.47
CA THR A 295 19.82 2.20 9.85
C THR A 295 18.67 2.21 10.82
N LEU A 296 17.43 2.40 10.34
CA LEU A 296 16.23 2.47 11.17
C LEU A 296 15.25 1.35 10.83
N THR A 297 14.76 1.28 9.59
CA THR A 297 13.65 0.36 9.23
C THR A 297 14.01 -1.11 9.34
N ALA A 298 15.13 -1.54 8.76
CA ALA A 298 15.53 -2.94 8.77
C ALA A 298 15.93 -3.41 10.19
N PRO A 299 16.73 -2.66 10.96
CA PRO A 299 17.00 -2.98 12.36
C PRO A 299 15.74 -3.01 13.23
N SER A 300 14.83 -2.03 13.11
CA SER A 300 13.61 -2.01 13.93
C SER A 300 12.69 -3.19 13.66
N THR A 301 12.60 -3.62 12.40
CA THR A 301 11.82 -4.80 11.98
C THR A 301 12.44 -6.08 12.53
N ALA A 302 13.77 -6.24 12.42
CA ALA A 302 14.48 -7.42 12.91
C ALA A 302 14.73 -7.41 14.43
N SER A 303 14.34 -6.35 15.15
CA SER A 303 14.55 -6.23 16.60
C SER A 303 13.60 -7.10 17.41
N PHE A 304 12.40 -7.39 16.89
CA PHE A 304 11.39 -8.15 17.62
C PHE A 304 11.69 -9.65 17.58
N ILE A 305 11.72 -10.24 16.37
CA ILE A 305 12.24 -11.59 16.15
C ILE A 305 13.34 -11.47 15.09
N PRO A 306 14.57 -11.94 15.39
CA PRO A 306 15.68 -11.80 14.47
C PRO A 306 15.37 -12.32 13.07
N SER A 307 15.85 -11.58 12.07
CA SER A 307 15.84 -11.99 10.68
C SER A 307 17.03 -11.40 9.94
N GLN A 308 17.77 -12.28 9.24
CA GLN A 308 18.86 -11.88 8.35
C GLN A 308 18.32 -11.33 7.01
N PHE A 309 17.05 -11.59 6.69
CA PHE A 309 16.43 -11.15 5.44
C PHE A 309 16.48 -9.62 5.29
N TRP A 310 15.91 -8.88 6.26
CA TRP A 310 15.86 -7.42 6.20
C TRP A 310 17.22 -6.76 6.37
N THR A 311 18.04 -7.30 7.29
CA THR A 311 19.29 -6.69 7.74
C THR A 311 20.50 -7.05 6.88
N ARG A 312 20.37 -8.06 6.01
CA ARG A 312 21.46 -8.50 5.14
C ARG A 312 20.98 -8.80 3.71
N GLU A 313 20.09 -9.76 3.53
CA GLU A 313 19.78 -10.31 2.21
C GLU A 313 19.12 -9.27 1.29
N LEU A 314 18.09 -8.58 1.78
CA LEU A 314 17.38 -7.56 1.01
C LEU A 314 18.29 -6.35 0.74
N LEU A 315 19.17 -5.99 1.68
CA LEU A 315 20.16 -4.93 1.48
C LEU A 315 21.20 -5.32 0.41
N GLN A 316 21.75 -6.54 0.48
CA GLN A 316 22.65 -7.07 -0.56
C GLN A 316 21.98 -7.04 -1.93
N LEU A 317 20.72 -7.49 -1.98
CA LEU A 317 19.94 -7.52 -3.21
C LEU A 317 19.61 -6.12 -3.74
N ALA A 318 19.40 -5.13 -2.87
CA ALA A 318 19.21 -3.73 -3.29
C ALA A 318 20.44 -3.15 -4.01
N HIS A 319 21.64 -3.68 -3.77
CA HIS A 319 22.83 -3.24 -4.52
C HIS A 319 22.85 -3.76 -5.95
N SER A 320 22.45 -5.01 -6.19
CA SER A 320 22.43 -5.63 -7.51
C SER A 320 21.14 -5.31 -8.29
N GLU A 321 19.98 -5.42 -7.66
CA GLU A 321 18.67 -5.38 -8.31
C GLU A 321 17.98 -4.00 -8.21
N PRO A 322 17.74 -3.32 -9.36
CA PRO A 322 17.10 -1.99 -9.38
C PRO A 322 15.69 -1.98 -8.77
N ALA A 323 14.94 -3.07 -8.94
CA ALA A 323 13.60 -3.17 -8.39
C ALA A 323 13.61 -3.14 -6.86
N VAL A 324 14.53 -3.91 -6.26
CA VAL A 324 14.69 -4.01 -4.81
C VAL A 324 15.25 -2.72 -4.23
N TRP A 325 16.20 -2.07 -4.92
CA TRP A 325 16.66 -0.73 -4.58
C TRP A 325 15.48 0.24 -4.41
N HIS A 326 14.61 0.33 -5.41
CA HIS A 326 13.46 1.22 -5.34
C HIS A 326 12.46 0.82 -4.25
N ALA A 327 12.23 -0.46 -4.00
CA ALA A 327 11.39 -0.90 -2.88
C ALA A 327 11.96 -0.45 -1.52
N THR A 328 13.28 -0.58 -1.29
CA THR A 328 13.91 -0.11 -0.04
C THR A 328 13.82 1.41 0.13
N LEU A 329 13.93 2.20 -0.95
CA LEU A 329 13.72 3.64 -0.89
C LEU A 329 12.28 4.02 -0.50
N ALA A 330 11.30 3.28 -1.00
CA ALA A 330 9.90 3.50 -0.64
C ALA A 330 9.66 3.22 0.84
N LEU A 331 10.22 2.12 1.37
CA LEU A 331 10.16 1.77 2.79
C LEU A 331 10.86 2.82 3.68
N GLY A 332 12.02 3.32 3.26
CA GLY A 332 12.72 4.41 3.96
C GLY A 332 11.90 5.70 4.01
N ALA A 333 11.23 6.07 2.91
CA ALA A 333 10.37 7.25 2.86
C ALA A 333 9.13 7.11 3.75
N LEU A 334 8.51 5.92 3.77
CA LEU A 334 7.36 5.63 4.63
C LEU A 334 7.75 5.67 6.11
N HIS A 335 8.92 5.12 6.47
CA HIS A 335 9.44 5.20 7.84
C HIS A 335 9.61 6.65 8.28
N GLN A 336 10.34 7.44 7.49
CA GLN A 336 10.58 8.85 7.82
C GLN A 336 9.27 9.66 7.89
N ARG A 337 8.28 9.33 7.04
CA ARG A 337 6.95 9.96 7.10
C ARG A 337 6.27 9.66 8.44
N HIS A 338 6.33 8.41 8.88
CA HIS A 338 5.72 7.99 10.14
C HIS A 338 6.39 8.67 11.35
N GLU A 339 7.71 8.80 11.37
CA GLU A 339 8.42 9.55 12.43
C GLU A 339 7.97 11.02 12.51
N LEU A 340 7.75 11.68 11.38
CA LEU A 340 7.27 13.07 11.36
C LEU A 340 5.88 13.21 11.98
N PHE A 341 4.96 12.30 11.65
CA PHE A 341 3.64 12.26 12.26
C PHE A 341 3.72 11.98 13.76
N TRP A 342 4.58 11.04 14.17
CA TRP A 342 4.82 10.72 15.58
C TRP A 342 5.36 11.92 16.38
N GLN A 343 6.26 12.71 15.79
CA GLN A 343 6.81 13.93 16.40
C GLN A 343 5.81 15.12 16.39
N GLY A 344 4.62 14.96 15.79
CA GLY A 344 3.64 16.04 15.63
C GLY A 344 4.11 17.15 14.68
N ARG A 345 5.03 16.85 13.75
CA ARG A 345 5.67 17.84 12.87
C ARG A 345 5.31 17.65 11.39
N GLY A 346 4.89 18.73 10.74
CA GLY A 346 5.08 18.97 9.31
C GLY A 346 4.23 18.17 8.32
N TYR A 347 2.97 18.59 8.14
CA TYR A 347 2.06 18.10 7.09
C TYR A 347 2.71 18.10 5.68
N HIS A 348 3.35 19.22 5.29
CA HIS A 348 4.01 19.35 3.98
C HIS A 348 5.23 18.42 3.77
N SER A 349 6.03 18.17 4.82
CA SER A 349 7.17 17.24 4.72
C SER A 349 6.70 15.79 4.64
N GLY A 350 5.59 15.46 5.31
CA GLY A 350 4.94 14.15 5.22
C GLY A 350 4.37 13.85 3.83
N GLU A 351 3.70 14.81 3.18
CA GLU A 351 3.19 14.65 1.80
C GLU A 351 4.31 14.42 0.79
N LYS A 352 5.44 15.13 0.94
CA LYS A 352 6.62 14.92 0.07
C LYS A 352 7.17 13.50 0.20
N LEU A 353 7.33 13.00 1.42
CA LEU A 353 7.80 11.63 1.67
C LEU A 353 6.80 10.59 1.15
N TRP A 354 5.50 10.85 1.26
CA TRP A 354 4.47 10.01 0.65
C TRP A 354 4.58 9.95 -0.88
N SER A 355 4.81 11.10 -1.54
CA SER A 355 5.04 11.16 -2.98
C SER A 355 6.31 10.38 -3.38
N GLN A 356 7.39 10.52 -2.60
CA GLN A 356 8.63 9.78 -2.82
C GLN A 356 8.45 8.26 -2.64
N ALA A 357 7.67 7.83 -1.65
CA ALA A 357 7.31 6.43 -1.47
C ALA A 357 6.54 5.88 -2.68
N ASN A 358 5.53 6.61 -3.15
CA ASN A 358 4.74 6.27 -4.34
C ASN A 358 5.58 6.17 -5.62
N GLU A 359 6.45 7.13 -5.85
CA GLU A 359 7.33 7.15 -7.03
C GLU A 359 8.27 5.95 -7.02
N ASN A 360 8.90 5.68 -5.87
CA ASN A 360 9.82 4.56 -5.73
C ASN A 360 9.10 3.20 -5.82
N TYR A 361 7.91 3.06 -5.25
CA TYR A 361 7.06 1.88 -5.47
C TYR A 361 6.77 1.64 -6.96
N GLY A 362 6.34 2.69 -7.69
CA GLY A 362 6.06 2.58 -9.13
C GLY A 362 7.30 2.21 -9.97
N ARG A 363 8.47 2.73 -9.59
CA ARG A 363 9.76 2.35 -10.21
C ARG A 363 10.14 0.91 -9.90
N ALA A 364 9.95 0.45 -8.66
CA ALA A 364 10.18 -0.93 -8.26
C ALA A 364 9.33 -1.90 -9.10
N ILE A 365 8.03 -1.63 -9.27
CA ILE A 365 7.11 -2.41 -10.13
C ILE A 365 7.54 -2.39 -11.60
N THR A 366 8.04 -1.26 -12.10
CA THR A 366 8.52 -1.15 -13.48
C THR A 366 9.74 -2.03 -13.71
N CYS A 367 10.71 -1.96 -12.78
CA CYS A 367 11.93 -2.77 -12.82
C CYS A 367 11.70 -4.25 -12.52
N ALA A 368 10.61 -4.61 -11.81
CA ALA A 368 10.28 -5.99 -11.48
C ALA A 368 10.18 -6.90 -12.72
N ARG A 369 9.83 -6.33 -13.88
CA ARG A 369 9.72 -7.04 -15.17
C ARG A 369 11.05 -7.61 -15.67
N ASP A 370 12.15 -7.02 -15.24
CA ASP A 370 13.50 -7.40 -15.66
C ASP A 370 14.15 -8.42 -14.71
N VAL A 371 13.54 -8.65 -13.53
CA VAL A 371 14.01 -9.64 -12.56
C VAL A 371 13.53 -11.02 -13.00
N LYS A 372 14.47 -11.92 -13.28
CA LYS A 372 14.18 -13.27 -13.81
C LYS A 372 14.36 -14.38 -12.79
N ASP A 373 15.19 -14.12 -11.78
CA ASP A 373 15.48 -15.11 -10.75
C ASP A 373 14.31 -15.20 -9.75
N PRO A 374 13.75 -16.41 -9.52
CA PRO A 374 12.62 -16.58 -8.61
C PRO A 374 12.91 -16.17 -7.16
N THR A 375 14.14 -16.38 -6.66
CA THR A 375 14.56 -16.00 -5.31
C THR A 375 14.62 -14.48 -5.16
N GLN A 376 15.17 -13.79 -6.16
CA GLN A 376 15.19 -12.32 -6.19
C GLN A 376 13.78 -11.73 -6.33
N LEU A 377 12.93 -12.34 -7.16
CA LEU A 377 11.52 -11.95 -7.31
C LEU A 377 10.74 -12.17 -6.01
N LEU A 378 11.00 -13.26 -5.29
CA LEU A 378 10.39 -13.51 -3.98
C LEU A 378 10.76 -12.41 -2.98
N ALA A 379 12.05 -12.10 -2.85
CA ALA A 379 12.52 -11.03 -1.97
C ALA A 379 11.92 -9.66 -2.34
N LEU A 380 11.83 -9.36 -3.65
CA LEU A 380 11.15 -8.17 -4.14
C LEU A 380 9.66 -8.17 -3.78
N SER A 381 8.96 -9.30 -3.91
CA SER A 381 7.55 -9.45 -3.57
C SER A 381 7.29 -9.12 -2.10
N LEU A 382 8.16 -9.60 -1.19
CA LEU A 382 8.05 -9.31 0.25
C LEU A 382 8.31 -7.84 0.58
N ALA A 383 9.26 -7.20 -0.11
CA ALA A 383 9.50 -5.78 0.05
C ALA A 383 8.32 -4.93 -0.47
N LEU A 384 7.75 -5.29 -1.63
CA LEU A 384 6.58 -4.62 -2.20
C LEU A 384 5.32 -4.82 -1.36
N LEU A 385 5.12 -6.02 -0.81
CA LEU A 385 4.08 -6.32 0.17
C LEU A 385 4.17 -5.39 1.38
N SER A 386 5.39 -5.23 1.92
CA SER A 386 5.62 -4.32 3.05
C SER A 386 5.31 -2.87 2.68
N VAL A 387 5.66 -2.43 1.46
CA VAL A 387 5.32 -1.09 0.96
C VAL A 387 3.80 -0.91 0.86
N THR A 388 3.07 -1.87 0.28
CA THR A 388 1.61 -1.76 0.12
C THR A 388 0.88 -1.81 1.46
N ASN A 389 1.36 -2.62 2.42
CA ASN A 389 0.85 -2.63 3.79
C ASN A 389 1.02 -1.26 4.45
N MET A 390 2.23 -0.70 4.39
CA MET A 390 2.51 0.61 4.98
C MET A 390 1.76 1.77 4.29
N MET A 391 1.28 1.57 3.06
CA MET A 391 0.51 2.55 2.30
C MET A 391 -1.01 2.40 2.40
N GLY A 392 -1.53 1.38 3.09
CA GLY A 392 -2.96 1.13 3.13
C GLY A 392 -3.55 0.55 1.85
N ARG A 393 -2.73 -0.08 1.00
CA ARG A 393 -3.14 -0.65 -0.31
C ARG A 393 -3.39 -2.14 -0.20
N TRP A 394 -4.34 -2.52 0.64
CA TRP A 394 -4.59 -3.91 1.04
C TRP A 394 -4.83 -4.85 -0.14
N SER A 395 -5.62 -4.43 -1.14
CA SER A 395 -5.85 -5.25 -2.34
C SER A 395 -4.57 -5.52 -3.14
N GLU A 396 -3.63 -4.56 -3.19
CA GLU A 396 -2.32 -4.77 -3.81
C GLU A 396 -1.43 -5.68 -2.97
N SER A 397 -1.51 -5.57 -1.63
CA SER A 397 -0.82 -6.48 -0.70
C SER A 397 -1.21 -7.94 -0.93
N GLN A 398 -2.49 -8.24 -1.14
CA GLN A 398 -2.94 -9.60 -1.41
C GLN A 398 -2.31 -10.19 -2.69
N VAL A 399 -2.11 -9.36 -3.71
CA VAL A 399 -1.41 -9.79 -4.94
C VAL A 399 0.03 -10.21 -4.63
N HIS A 400 0.74 -9.45 -3.79
CA HIS A 400 2.14 -9.73 -3.42
C HIS A 400 2.27 -10.93 -2.47
N ILE A 401 1.31 -11.16 -1.57
CA ILE A 401 1.26 -12.37 -0.73
C ILE A 401 1.10 -13.62 -1.59
N ILE A 402 0.09 -13.63 -2.47
CA ILE A 402 -0.17 -14.79 -3.35
C ILE A 402 0.98 -15.01 -4.34
N ALA A 403 1.59 -13.93 -4.86
CA ALA A 403 2.80 -14.04 -5.65
C ALA A 403 3.96 -14.64 -4.84
N GLY A 404 4.14 -14.22 -3.59
CA GLY A 404 5.16 -14.73 -2.68
C GLY A 404 5.04 -16.25 -2.48
N HIS A 405 3.85 -16.76 -2.18
CA HIS A 405 3.62 -18.21 -2.04
C HIS A 405 3.93 -18.99 -3.32
N ARG A 406 3.52 -18.47 -4.48
CA ARG A 406 3.83 -19.09 -5.79
C ARG A 406 5.32 -19.09 -6.09
N LEU A 407 6.00 -17.98 -5.83
CA LEU A 407 7.44 -17.82 -6.06
C LEU A 407 8.25 -18.70 -5.12
N LEU A 408 7.83 -18.81 -3.85
CA LEU A 408 8.46 -19.71 -2.89
C LEU A 408 8.34 -21.18 -3.32
N SER A 409 7.17 -21.57 -3.84
CA SER A 409 6.97 -22.91 -4.40
C SER A 409 7.86 -23.17 -5.64
N GLN A 410 8.02 -22.16 -6.51
CA GLN A 410 8.87 -22.26 -7.70
C GLN A 410 10.36 -22.27 -7.40
N ALA A 411 10.80 -21.47 -6.43
CA ALA A 411 12.21 -21.38 -6.01
C ALA A 411 12.67 -22.64 -5.28
N GLY A 412 11.73 -23.35 -4.63
CA GLY A 412 11.98 -24.61 -3.94
C GLY A 412 12.74 -24.45 -2.62
N HIS A 413 13.11 -25.58 -2.04
CA HIS A 413 13.83 -25.66 -0.77
C HIS A 413 15.35 -25.51 -1.01
N VAL A 414 15.85 -24.29 -0.90
CA VAL A 414 17.28 -23.98 -1.02
C VAL A 414 17.69 -23.08 0.15
N SER A 415 18.94 -23.16 0.60
CA SER A 415 19.42 -22.31 1.72
C SER A 415 19.19 -20.81 1.49
N GLU A 416 19.17 -20.37 0.22
CA GLU A 416 18.96 -18.97 -0.18
C GLU A 416 17.50 -18.50 -0.03
N THR A 417 16.52 -19.41 -0.02
CA THR A 417 15.09 -19.08 0.09
C THR A 417 14.58 -19.14 1.52
N SER A 418 15.35 -19.69 2.47
CA SER A 418 14.93 -19.86 3.88
C SER A 418 14.54 -18.53 4.53
N GLY A 419 15.41 -17.52 4.48
CA GLY A 419 15.12 -16.21 5.09
C GLY A 419 13.85 -15.57 4.53
N ALA A 420 13.66 -15.63 3.21
CA ALA A 420 12.45 -15.11 2.56
C ALA A 420 11.20 -15.93 2.92
N ALA A 421 11.32 -17.25 3.07
CA ALA A 421 10.22 -18.12 3.49
C ALA A 421 9.77 -17.81 4.93
N GLU A 422 10.71 -17.62 5.84
CA GLU A 422 10.43 -17.22 7.22
C GLU A 422 9.65 -15.90 7.26
N ILE A 423 10.10 -14.91 6.49
CA ILE A 423 9.43 -13.60 6.41
C ILE A 423 8.05 -13.71 5.76
N LEU A 424 7.90 -14.55 4.73
CA LEU A 424 6.59 -14.79 4.12
C LEU A 424 5.61 -15.31 5.17
N THR A 425 5.97 -16.33 5.96
CA THR A 425 5.09 -16.88 7.02
C THR A 425 4.65 -15.80 8.03
N ARG A 426 5.56 -14.90 8.41
CA ARG A 426 5.25 -13.79 9.35
C ARG A 426 4.33 -12.75 8.74
N LEU A 427 4.58 -12.33 7.50
CA LEU A 427 3.74 -11.36 6.80
C LEU A 427 2.36 -11.94 6.43
N ASP A 428 2.28 -13.25 6.21
CA ASP A 428 1.04 -13.98 5.96
C ASP A 428 0.13 -13.94 7.19
N LEU A 429 0.69 -14.25 8.37
CA LEU A 429 -0.04 -14.16 9.64
C LEU A 429 -0.54 -12.74 9.91
N MET A 430 0.28 -11.72 9.62
CA MET A 430 -0.13 -10.32 9.76
C MET A 430 -1.36 -10.00 8.90
N ALA A 431 -1.41 -10.50 7.67
CA ALA A 431 -2.55 -10.28 6.77
C ALA A 431 -3.80 -11.05 7.22
N MET A 432 -3.64 -12.29 7.71
CA MET A 432 -4.75 -13.09 8.25
C MET A 432 -5.36 -12.46 9.51
N THR A 433 -4.51 -11.95 10.40
CA THR A 433 -4.98 -11.36 11.67
C THR A 433 -5.68 -10.02 11.50
N PHE A 434 -5.34 -9.25 10.45
CA PHE A 434 -5.96 -7.93 10.21
C PHE A 434 -7.39 -8.04 9.62
N SER A 435 -7.62 -8.98 8.69
CA SER A 435 -8.93 -9.35 8.13
C SER A 435 -9.88 -8.19 7.74
N ASP A 436 -9.35 -7.22 6.98
CA ASP A 436 -10.15 -6.09 6.46
C ASP A 436 -11.17 -6.57 5.42
N SER A 437 -12.45 -6.24 5.61
CA SER A 437 -13.53 -6.75 4.75
C SER A 437 -13.59 -6.10 3.37
N SER A 438 -12.88 -5.00 3.12
CA SER A 438 -12.71 -4.43 1.77
C SER A 438 -11.67 -5.18 0.94
N ALA A 439 -10.77 -5.94 1.59
CA ALA A 439 -9.72 -6.72 0.97
C ALA A 439 -9.44 -8.00 1.78
N PRO A 440 -10.43 -8.92 1.87
CA PRO A 440 -10.32 -10.12 2.69
C PRO A 440 -9.13 -10.96 2.27
N TYR A 441 -8.53 -11.65 3.26
CA TYR A 441 -7.41 -12.54 2.99
C TYR A 441 -7.84 -13.65 2.01
N PRO A 442 -7.06 -13.96 0.97
CA PRO A 442 -7.45 -14.90 -0.08
C PRO A 442 -7.21 -16.36 0.33
N TYR A 443 -7.91 -16.85 1.36
CA TYR A 443 -7.72 -18.21 1.92
C TYR A 443 -7.79 -19.32 0.87
N LYS A 444 -8.66 -19.20 -0.14
CA LYS A 444 -8.79 -20.19 -1.24
C LYS A 444 -7.59 -20.25 -2.19
N LEU A 445 -6.78 -19.18 -2.25
CA LEU A 445 -5.61 -19.09 -3.12
C LEU A 445 -4.30 -19.32 -2.37
N ALA A 446 -4.31 -19.13 -1.04
CA ALA A 446 -3.17 -19.38 -0.19
C ALA A 446 -2.95 -20.89 0.05
N PRO A 447 -1.71 -21.38 0.05
CA PRO A 447 -1.43 -22.78 0.33
C PRO A 447 -1.74 -23.09 1.81
N ARG A 448 -2.38 -24.24 2.08
CA ARG A 448 -2.65 -24.69 3.46
C ARG A 448 -1.37 -25.03 4.22
N THR A 449 -0.38 -25.59 3.55
CA THR A 449 0.95 -25.90 4.10
C THR A 449 2.04 -25.33 3.20
N VAL A 450 3.12 -24.85 3.81
CA VAL A 450 4.32 -24.42 3.10
C VAL A 450 5.47 -25.33 3.54
N TRP A 451 6.45 -25.58 2.66
CA TRP A 451 7.55 -26.50 2.97
C TRP A 451 8.30 -26.14 4.27
N ILE A 452 8.38 -24.86 4.61
CA ILE A 452 9.06 -24.40 5.82
C ILE A 452 8.33 -24.84 7.09
N ASP A 453 7.00 -24.92 7.04
CA ASP A 453 6.19 -25.41 8.16
C ASP A 453 6.54 -26.88 8.44
N GLU A 454 6.64 -27.71 7.39
CA GLU A 454 7.00 -29.13 7.50
C GLU A 454 8.46 -29.32 7.91
N HIS A 455 9.37 -28.51 7.38
CA HIS A 455 10.78 -28.56 7.76
C HIS A 455 10.96 -28.28 9.25
N MET A 456 10.28 -27.26 9.78
CA MET A 456 10.38 -26.87 11.19
C MET A 456 9.83 -27.92 12.17
N LYS A 457 8.92 -28.81 11.74
CA LYS A 457 8.47 -29.94 12.57
C LYS A 457 9.61 -30.89 12.92
N THR A 458 10.55 -31.09 12.00
CA THR A 458 11.67 -32.03 12.18
C THR A 458 12.99 -31.36 12.53
N ALA A 459 13.17 -30.09 12.15
CA ALA A 459 14.38 -29.33 12.45
C ALA A 459 14.57 -29.11 13.97
N GLU A 460 15.83 -29.07 14.40
CA GLU A 460 16.22 -28.58 15.71
C GLU A 460 16.11 -27.06 15.75
N ILE A 461 15.82 -26.50 16.94
CA ILE A 461 15.79 -25.05 17.13
C ILE A 461 17.21 -24.59 17.49
N GLU A 462 17.81 -23.80 16.62
CA GLU A 462 19.16 -23.23 16.81
C GLU A 462 19.13 -21.71 17.06
N SER A 463 17.97 -21.08 16.88
CA SER A 463 17.77 -19.65 17.11
C SER A 463 16.32 -19.29 17.42
N TYR A 464 16.11 -18.15 18.09
CA TYR A 464 14.76 -17.61 18.28
C TYR A 464 14.06 -17.24 16.95
N GLY A 465 14.82 -16.95 15.89
CA GLY A 465 14.25 -16.75 14.56
C GLY A 465 13.55 -18.00 14.02
N GLN A 466 14.20 -19.15 14.09
CA GLN A 466 13.63 -20.45 13.72
C GLN A 466 12.48 -20.86 14.65
N ALA A 467 12.64 -20.63 15.96
CA ALA A 467 11.57 -20.87 16.93
C ALA A 467 10.30 -20.09 16.57
N GLY A 468 10.45 -18.81 16.22
CA GLY A 468 9.37 -17.95 15.75
C GLY A 468 8.73 -18.48 14.48
N THR A 469 9.52 -18.83 13.47
CA THR A 469 9.01 -19.38 12.20
C THR A 469 8.13 -20.62 12.41
N ALA A 470 8.58 -21.58 13.22
CA ALA A 470 7.80 -22.77 13.55
C ALA A 470 6.46 -22.40 14.21
N LEU A 471 6.52 -21.51 15.18
CA LEU A 471 5.37 -21.05 15.96
C LEU A 471 4.36 -20.27 15.09
N PHE A 472 4.83 -19.38 14.22
CA PHE A 472 3.99 -18.66 13.26
C PHE A 472 3.35 -19.59 12.23
N GLY A 473 4.05 -20.64 11.80
CA GLY A 473 3.49 -21.69 10.94
C GLY A 473 2.31 -22.43 11.60
N MET A 474 2.39 -22.70 12.91
CA MET A 474 1.27 -23.27 13.68
C MET A 474 0.07 -22.31 13.74
N MET A 475 0.31 -21.03 14.01
CA MET A 475 -0.76 -20.02 14.02
C MET A 475 -1.41 -19.85 12.66
N ARG A 476 -0.61 -19.88 11.58
CA ARG A 476 -1.11 -19.84 10.20
C ARG A 476 -2.02 -21.02 9.91
N ARG A 477 -1.64 -22.24 10.32
CA ARG A 477 -2.51 -23.43 10.20
C ARG A 477 -3.84 -23.25 10.92
N LEU A 478 -3.81 -22.71 12.15
CA LEU A 478 -5.01 -22.40 12.91
C LEU A 478 -5.93 -21.40 12.18
N MET A 479 -5.36 -20.31 11.65
CA MET A 479 -6.13 -19.29 10.92
C MET A 479 -6.77 -19.84 9.63
N MET A 480 -6.16 -20.85 9.00
CA MET A 480 -6.70 -21.50 7.80
C MET A 480 -7.89 -22.45 8.06
N LEU A 481 -8.22 -22.76 9.32
CA LEU A 481 -9.38 -23.61 9.67
C LEU A 481 -10.71 -22.84 9.52
N SER A 482 -10.67 -21.50 9.63
CA SER A 482 -11.86 -20.67 9.82
C SER A 482 -12.78 -20.50 8.59
N GLU A 483 -12.42 -20.98 7.40
CA GLU A 483 -13.16 -20.66 6.16
C GLU A 483 -13.66 -21.87 5.35
N THR A 484 -13.51 -23.12 5.82
CA THR A 484 -13.82 -24.30 4.99
C THR A 484 -15.01 -25.15 5.34
N THR A 485 -15.71 -24.91 6.45
CA THR A 485 -16.96 -25.61 6.71
C THR A 485 -18.15 -24.80 6.21
N ASP A 486 -18.71 -25.20 5.07
CA ASP A 486 -20.10 -24.85 4.75
C ASP A 486 -20.99 -25.27 5.93
N PRO A 487 -22.02 -24.49 6.30
CA PRO A 487 -22.94 -24.88 7.37
C PRO A 487 -23.54 -26.27 7.08
N GLY A 488 -23.14 -27.27 7.88
CA GLY A 488 -23.55 -28.67 7.70
C GLY A 488 -22.49 -29.64 7.16
N ASP A 489 -21.25 -29.20 6.90
CA ASP A 489 -20.12 -30.08 6.54
C ASP A 489 -19.49 -30.72 7.79
N GLU A 490 -20.14 -31.78 8.30
CA GLU A 490 -19.65 -32.54 9.46
C GLU A 490 -18.26 -33.17 9.20
N GLU A 491 -17.95 -33.52 7.95
CA GLU A 491 -16.65 -34.12 7.58
C GLU A 491 -15.52 -33.07 7.59
N GLY A 492 -15.79 -31.85 7.11
CA GLY A 492 -14.89 -30.71 7.22
C GLY A 492 -14.61 -30.33 8.68
N ALA A 493 -15.66 -30.26 9.51
CA ALA A 493 -15.54 -29.95 10.93
C ALA A 493 -14.69 -30.98 11.69
N ALA A 494 -14.85 -32.28 11.37
CA ALA A 494 -14.02 -33.34 11.95
C ALA A 494 -12.54 -33.20 11.56
N LYS A 495 -12.25 -32.85 10.30
CA LYS A 495 -10.87 -32.61 9.83
C LYS A 495 -10.24 -31.39 10.48
N ASP A 496 -11.01 -30.33 10.71
CA ASP A 496 -10.52 -29.13 11.39
C ASP A 496 -10.21 -29.40 12.87
N LEU A 497 -11.03 -30.21 13.55
CA LEU A 497 -10.76 -30.69 14.90
C LEU A 497 -9.51 -31.58 14.97
N GLU A 498 -9.33 -32.50 14.01
CA GLU A 498 -8.13 -33.32 13.90
C GLU A 498 -6.87 -32.45 13.69
N MET A 499 -6.94 -31.46 12.79
CA MET A 499 -5.84 -30.53 12.54
C MET A 499 -5.51 -29.68 13.77
N LEU A 500 -6.52 -29.26 14.54
CA LEU A 500 -6.32 -28.54 15.81
C LEU A 500 -5.55 -29.42 16.81
N HIS A 501 -5.94 -30.68 16.97
CA HIS A 501 -5.26 -31.64 17.84
C HIS A 501 -3.80 -31.83 17.44
N LEU A 502 -3.54 -32.09 16.14
CA LEU A 502 -2.17 -32.23 15.61
C LEU A 502 -1.34 -30.96 15.85
N THR A 503 -1.95 -29.78 15.74
CA THR A 503 -1.26 -28.51 15.98
C THR A 503 -0.90 -28.31 17.45
N MET A 504 -1.74 -28.81 18.39
CA MET A 504 -1.42 -28.83 19.82
C MET A 504 -0.29 -29.80 20.17
N GLU A 505 -0.25 -30.97 19.53
CA GLU A 505 0.87 -31.92 19.65
C GLU A 505 2.18 -31.31 19.13
N ASP A 506 2.13 -30.68 17.95
CA ASP A 506 3.28 -29.98 17.36
C ASP A 506 3.78 -28.84 18.27
N LEU A 507 2.88 -28.09 18.91
CA LEU A 507 3.24 -27.05 19.87
C LEU A 507 3.93 -27.63 21.11
N SER A 508 3.40 -28.75 21.62
CA SER A 508 4.00 -29.44 22.76
C SER A 508 5.40 -29.96 22.41
N LEU A 509 5.59 -30.54 21.22
CA LEU A 509 6.91 -30.92 20.73
C LEU A 509 7.85 -29.71 20.60
N TRP A 510 7.35 -28.58 20.11
CA TRP A 510 8.11 -27.33 20.02
C TRP A 510 8.54 -26.80 21.39
N GLU A 511 7.69 -26.89 22.42
CA GLU A 511 8.03 -26.52 23.80
C GLU A 511 9.19 -27.36 24.33
N HIS A 512 9.19 -28.67 24.08
CA HIS A 512 10.31 -29.55 24.44
C HIS A 512 11.60 -29.17 23.71
N LYS A 513 11.53 -28.82 22.42
CA LYS A 513 12.69 -28.34 21.66
C LYS A 513 13.22 -27.02 22.21
N MET A 514 12.34 -26.10 22.59
CA MET A 514 12.72 -24.83 23.21
C MET A 514 13.41 -25.02 24.56
N ALA A 515 12.90 -25.94 25.39
CA ALA A 515 13.54 -26.32 26.65
C ALA A 515 14.99 -26.77 26.42
N GLN A 516 15.21 -27.65 25.44
CA GLN A 516 16.54 -28.14 25.09
C GLN A 516 17.43 -27.04 24.52
N PHE A 517 16.89 -26.17 23.68
CA PHE A 517 17.62 -25.04 23.10
C PHE A 517 18.11 -24.08 24.18
N GLU A 518 17.25 -23.62 25.09
CA GLU A 518 17.62 -22.68 26.15
C GLU A 518 18.51 -23.33 27.21
N LYS A 519 18.33 -24.62 27.51
CA LYS A 519 19.26 -25.36 28.38
C LYS A 519 20.69 -25.39 27.83
N LYS A 520 20.85 -25.46 26.50
CA LYS A 520 22.15 -25.36 25.83
C LYS A 520 22.67 -23.91 25.77
N HIS A 521 21.82 -22.92 25.99
CA HIS A 521 22.12 -21.49 25.90
C HIS A 521 21.59 -20.73 27.12
N PRO A 522 22.13 -20.97 28.34
CA PRO A 522 21.55 -20.45 29.59
C PRO A 522 21.58 -18.92 29.73
N ASN A 523 22.41 -18.23 28.95
CA ASN A 523 22.44 -16.77 28.83
C ASN A 523 22.44 -16.42 27.34
N PRO A 524 21.26 -16.46 26.68
CA PRO A 524 21.20 -16.17 25.26
C PRO A 524 21.60 -14.71 25.01
N HIS A 525 22.44 -14.47 24.01
CA HIS A 525 22.83 -13.11 23.62
C HIS A 525 21.64 -12.26 23.11
N ASP A 526 20.49 -12.89 22.87
CA ASP A 526 19.29 -12.28 22.32
C ASP A 526 18.11 -12.38 23.30
N GLU A 527 18.17 -11.56 24.36
CA GLU A 527 17.11 -11.47 25.36
C GLU A 527 15.77 -10.98 24.74
N THR A 528 15.83 -10.08 23.77
CA THR A 528 14.63 -9.58 23.08
C THR A 528 13.93 -10.69 22.32
N GLY A 529 14.66 -11.49 21.54
CA GLY A 529 14.11 -12.66 20.87
C GLY A 529 13.49 -13.65 21.85
N ALA A 530 14.14 -13.90 22.99
CA ALA A 530 13.63 -14.80 24.04
C ALA A 530 12.26 -14.36 24.58
N VAL A 531 12.10 -13.06 24.86
CA VAL A 531 10.85 -12.49 25.39
C VAL A 531 9.77 -12.43 24.30
N SER A 532 10.14 -12.10 23.05
CA SER A 532 9.23 -12.09 21.89
C SER A 532 8.65 -13.47 21.61
N ILE A 533 9.46 -14.52 21.69
CA ILE A 533 9.01 -15.90 21.51
C ILE A 533 8.05 -16.33 22.61
N ARG A 534 8.32 -15.99 23.87
CA ARG A 534 7.38 -16.22 24.98
C ARG A 534 6.06 -15.48 24.78
N LEU A 535 6.09 -14.25 24.25
CA LEU A 535 4.89 -13.45 23.99
C LEU A 535 3.98 -14.13 22.96
N TYR A 536 4.55 -14.48 21.80
CA TYR A 536 3.79 -15.15 20.74
C TYR A 536 3.38 -16.56 21.12
N HIS A 537 4.23 -17.29 21.85
CA HIS A 537 3.90 -18.63 22.36
C HIS A 537 2.68 -18.56 23.27
N THR A 538 2.67 -17.64 24.23
CA THR A 538 1.53 -17.45 25.14
C THR A 538 0.26 -17.11 24.37
N MET A 539 0.34 -16.22 23.37
CA MET A 539 -0.80 -15.87 22.52
C MET A 539 -1.34 -17.11 21.77
N ILE A 540 -0.46 -17.89 21.14
CA ILE A 540 -0.84 -19.04 20.32
C ILE A 540 -1.38 -20.18 21.18
N ARG A 541 -0.76 -20.45 22.32
CA ARG A 541 -1.27 -21.40 23.33
C ARG A 541 -2.69 -21.02 23.74
N THR A 542 -2.93 -19.73 24.00
CA THR A 542 -4.26 -19.22 24.36
C THR A 542 -5.29 -19.46 23.25
N PHE A 543 -4.93 -19.25 21.98
CA PHE A 543 -5.82 -19.52 20.86
C PHE A 543 -6.11 -21.01 20.66
N LEU A 544 -5.09 -21.87 20.73
CA LEU A 544 -5.24 -23.31 20.58
C LEU A 544 -6.08 -23.91 21.72
N SER A 545 -5.78 -23.56 22.97
CA SER A 545 -6.55 -23.99 24.15
C SER A 545 -7.95 -23.36 24.18
N GLY A 546 -8.13 -22.17 23.61
CA GLY A 546 -9.43 -21.52 23.48
C GLY A 546 -10.35 -22.19 22.48
N GLY A 547 -9.80 -22.86 21.46
CA GLY A 547 -10.55 -23.55 20.42
C GLY A 547 -11.28 -22.62 19.46
N ALA A 548 -11.55 -23.14 18.25
CA ALA A 548 -12.22 -22.39 17.18
C ALA A 548 -13.72 -22.17 17.46
N PHE A 549 -14.37 -23.08 18.21
CA PHE A 549 -15.82 -23.11 18.42
C PHE A 549 -16.19 -23.07 19.91
N GLY A 550 -17.46 -22.77 20.20
CA GLY A 550 -18.04 -22.77 21.54
C GLY A 550 -18.45 -21.37 22.04
N PRO A 551 -18.92 -21.27 23.30
CA PRO A 551 -19.34 -20.02 23.91
C PRO A 551 -18.14 -19.10 24.20
N GLU A 552 -18.33 -17.78 24.14
CA GLU A 552 -17.29 -16.79 24.38
C GLU A 552 -16.88 -16.69 25.86
N THR A 553 -17.67 -17.23 26.79
CA THR A 553 -17.26 -17.44 28.20
C THR A 553 -16.02 -18.33 28.36
N ARG A 554 -15.69 -19.18 27.38
CA ARG A 554 -14.48 -20.01 27.42
C ARG A 554 -13.19 -19.19 27.55
N TRP A 555 -13.20 -17.95 27.04
CA TRP A 555 -12.04 -17.05 27.11
C TRP A 555 -11.76 -16.52 28.53
N ASP A 556 -12.69 -16.67 29.48
CA ASP A 556 -12.56 -16.16 30.85
C ASP A 556 -11.53 -16.93 31.70
N ARG A 557 -11.17 -18.17 31.29
CA ARG A 557 -10.20 -19.00 32.04
C ARG A 557 -8.75 -18.53 31.90
N PHE A 558 -8.43 -17.81 30.82
CA PHE A 558 -7.05 -17.47 30.44
C PHE A 558 -6.48 -16.22 31.13
N LEU A 559 -6.91 -15.87 32.34
CA LEU A 559 -6.44 -14.67 33.05
C LEU A 559 -4.90 -14.60 33.16
N GLY A 560 -4.26 -15.72 33.51
CA GLY A 560 -2.80 -15.79 33.63
C GLY A 560 -2.09 -15.59 32.28
N HIS A 561 -2.69 -16.05 31.20
CA HIS A 561 -2.16 -15.86 29.85
C HIS A 561 -2.23 -14.39 29.44
N TYR A 562 -3.36 -13.73 29.69
CA TYR A 562 -3.52 -12.30 29.41
C TYR A 562 -2.55 -11.44 30.24
N GLU A 563 -2.36 -11.75 31.52
CA GLU A 563 -1.36 -11.09 32.37
C GLU A 563 0.05 -11.25 31.81
N ARG A 564 0.40 -12.47 31.41
CA ARG A 564 1.69 -12.79 30.83
C ARG A 564 1.91 -12.04 29.52
N ILE A 565 0.95 -12.04 28.61
CA ILE A 565 1.01 -11.32 27.32
C ILE A 565 1.28 -9.83 27.56
N LEU A 566 0.51 -9.18 28.45
CA LEU A 566 0.69 -7.75 28.73
C LEU A 566 2.03 -7.45 29.40
N THR A 567 2.46 -8.30 30.33
CA THR A 567 3.75 -8.12 31.04
C THR A 567 4.94 -8.28 30.10
N LEU A 568 4.92 -9.29 29.23
CA LEU A 568 5.95 -9.49 28.20
C LEU A 568 5.97 -8.34 27.19
N ALA A 569 4.81 -7.88 26.71
CA ALA A 569 4.71 -6.74 25.80
C ALA A 569 5.23 -5.44 26.43
N GLU A 570 4.88 -5.16 27.68
CA GLU A 570 5.38 -4.00 28.43
C GLU A 570 6.89 -4.09 28.72
N THR A 571 7.41 -5.29 28.97
CA THR A 571 8.84 -5.54 29.17
C THR A 571 9.63 -5.26 27.89
N LEU A 572 9.16 -5.79 26.75
CA LEU A 572 9.73 -5.54 25.43
C LEU A 572 9.72 -4.05 25.08
N TRP A 573 8.64 -3.35 25.40
CA TRP A 573 8.55 -1.91 25.18
C TRP A 573 9.48 -1.10 26.09
N SER A 574 9.59 -1.47 27.37
CA SER A 574 10.30 -0.67 28.37
C SER A 574 11.83 -0.85 28.32
N ASN A 575 12.30 -2.05 27.98
CA ASN A 575 13.72 -2.39 28.03
C ASN A 575 14.47 -2.13 26.71
N ALA A 576 13.76 -1.80 25.63
CA ALA A 576 14.37 -1.60 24.32
C ALA A 576 14.79 -0.14 24.05
N PRO A 577 15.91 0.08 23.35
CA PRO A 577 16.30 1.42 22.91
C PRO A 577 15.33 1.99 21.86
N PRO A 578 15.23 3.33 21.74
CA PRO A 578 14.33 4.02 20.79
C PRO A 578 14.44 3.56 19.33
N SER A 579 15.63 3.16 18.89
CA SER A 579 15.90 2.74 17.51
C SER A 579 15.57 1.26 17.22
N GLN A 580 15.02 0.53 18.19
CA GLN A 580 14.70 -0.90 18.08
C GLN A 580 13.19 -1.14 18.28
N VAL A 581 12.79 -1.82 19.35
CA VAL A 581 11.39 -2.18 19.63
C VAL A 581 10.52 -0.93 19.89
N GLN A 582 11.13 0.15 20.40
CA GLN A 582 10.47 1.46 20.59
C GLN A 582 10.36 2.29 19.30
N SER A 583 10.90 1.81 18.18
CA SER A 583 10.70 2.46 16.88
C SER A 583 9.21 2.70 16.65
N PRO A 584 8.81 3.83 16.05
CA PRO A 584 7.40 4.06 15.78
C PRO A 584 6.85 3.13 14.69
N LEU A 585 7.72 2.37 14.01
CA LEU A 585 7.36 1.52 12.88
C LEU A 585 8.14 0.20 12.81
N SER A 586 7.44 -0.87 12.46
CA SER A 586 7.96 -2.17 12.03
C SER A 586 7.22 -2.68 10.80
N LEU A 587 7.91 -3.40 9.91
CA LEU A 587 7.29 -4.03 8.73
C LEU A 587 6.59 -5.36 9.06
N GLU A 588 6.97 -5.98 10.18
CA GLU A 588 6.40 -7.23 10.71
C GLU A 588 5.56 -6.97 11.96
N SER A 589 4.71 -7.94 12.31
CA SER A 589 3.96 -7.95 13.56
C SER A 589 4.90 -8.02 14.77
N GLY A 590 4.58 -7.25 15.79
CA GLY A 590 5.25 -7.23 17.08
C GLY A 590 4.22 -7.46 18.18
N PHE A 591 4.00 -6.50 19.05
CA PHE A 591 3.14 -6.66 20.22
C PHE A 591 1.73 -6.08 20.06
N ILE A 592 1.40 -5.43 18.92
CA ILE A 592 0.03 -4.91 18.70
C ILE A 592 -0.97 -6.06 18.63
N VAL A 593 -0.70 -7.11 17.85
CA VAL A 593 -1.62 -8.25 17.69
C VAL A 593 -1.86 -8.98 19.03
N PRO A 594 -0.83 -9.38 19.81
CA PRO A 594 -1.04 -9.96 21.13
C PRO A 594 -1.82 -9.06 22.11
N ALA A 595 -1.50 -7.76 22.18
CA ALA A 595 -2.20 -6.85 23.09
C ALA A 595 -3.65 -6.59 22.64
N PHE A 596 -3.89 -6.51 21.32
CA PHE A 596 -5.24 -6.38 20.77
C PHE A 596 -6.08 -7.63 21.05
N MET A 597 -5.49 -8.82 20.95
CA MET A 597 -6.14 -10.07 21.33
C MET A 597 -6.63 -10.03 22.78
N VAL A 598 -5.82 -9.51 23.72
CA VAL A 598 -6.24 -9.30 25.12
C VAL A 598 -7.40 -8.30 25.19
N ALA A 599 -7.27 -7.14 24.53
CA ALA A 599 -8.33 -6.13 24.51
C ALA A 599 -9.66 -6.67 23.96
N GLN A 600 -9.59 -7.53 22.95
CA GLN A 600 -10.72 -8.15 22.27
C GLN A 600 -11.37 -9.26 23.10
N ARG A 601 -10.57 -10.21 23.61
CA ARG A 601 -11.07 -11.48 24.19
C ARG A 601 -11.15 -11.49 25.72
N CYS A 602 -10.32 -10.73 26.42
CA CYS A 602 -10.30 -10.72 27.89
C CYS A 602 -11.41 -9.80 28.43
N ARG A 603 -12.42 -10.33 29.12
CA ARG A 603 -13.50 -9.52 29.71
C ARG A 603 -13.18 -9.06 31.14
N HIS A 604 -11.98 -9.33 31.66
CA HIS A 604 -11.61 -8.83 32.97
C HIS A 604 -11.33 -7.32 32.87
N PRO A 605 -12.09 -6.45 33.57
CA PRO A 605 -12.11 -5.01 33.31
C PRO A 605 -10.74 -4.35 33.54
N TRP A 606 -9.92 -4.87 34.45
CA TRP A 606 -8.56 -4.38 34.67
C TRP A 606 -7.60 -4.74 33.52
N LEU A 607 -7.52 -6.02 33.14
CA LEU A 607 -6.63 -6.51 32.08
C LEU A 607 -6.98 -5.90 30.71
N ARG A 608 -8.27 -5.84 30.39
CA ARG A 608 -8.74 -5.23 29.13
C ARG A 608 -8.32 -3.76 29.04
N ARG A 609 -8.50 -2.98 30.10
CA ARG A 609 -8.09 -1.57 30.14
C ARG A 609 -6.58 -1.41 30.11
N ARG A 610 -5.82 -2.31 30.77
CA ARG A 610 -4.36 -2.34 30.68
C ARG A 610 -3.90 -2.56 29.24
N ALA A 611 -4.53 -3.49 28.51
CA ALA A 611 -4.28 -3.72 27.10
C ALA A 611 -4.57 -2.49 26.23
N ILE A 612 -5.78 -1.91 26.36
CA ILE A 612 -6.20 -0.70 25.62
C ILE A 612 -5.26 0.48 25.93
N GLY A 613 -4.94 0.70 27.21
CA GLY A 613 -4.04 1.76 27.66
C GLY A 613 -2.62 1.58 27.12
N PHE A 614 -2.11 0.36 27.10
CA PHE A 614 -0.82 0.03 26.48
C PHE A 614 -0.84 0.34 24.97
N LEU A 615 -1.87 -0.08 24.24
CA LEU A 615 -2.02 0.17 22.81
C LEU A 615 -2.07 1.68 22.46
N TYR A 616 -2.78 2.50 23.27
CA TYR A 616 -2.76 3.96 23.12
C TYR A 616 -1.39 4.58 23.44
N LYS A 617 -0.66 4.00 24.41
CA LYS A 617 0.64 4.50 24.87
C LYS A 617 1.74 4.34 23.80
N ILE A 618 1.79 3.21 23.11
CA ILE A 618 2.93 2.85 22.25
C ILE A 618 3.01 3.65 20.93
N LYS A 619 1.88 4.20 20.42
CA LYS A 619 1.80 5.02 19.20
C LYS A 619 2.63 4.47 18.02
N ARG A 620 2.39 3.20 17.69
CA ARG A 620 3.24 2.41 16.78
C ARG A 620 2.43 1.84 15.62
N GLN A 621 3.07 1.69 14.47
CA GLN A 621 2.55 0.95 13.32
C GLN A 621 3.37 -0.34 13.10
N GLU A 622 2.68 -1.48 12.98
CA GLU A 622 3.24 -2.80 12.67
C GLU A 622 2.60 -3.33 11.38
N GLY A 623 3.22 -3.04 10.25
CA GLY A 623 2.66 -3.27 8.92
C GLY A 623 1.27 -2.65 8.76
N MET A 624 0.23 -3.49 8.76
CA MET A 624 -1.18 -3.06 8.62
C MET A 624 -1.76 -2.52 9.94
N TRP A 625 -1.19 -2.87 11.08
CA TRP A 625 -1.73 -2.59 12.39
C TRP A 625 -1.30 -1.23 12.92
N HIS A 626 -2.27 -0.41 13.31
CA HIS A 626 -2.07 0.85 14.02
C HIS A 626 -2.48 0.67 15.49
N SER A 627 -1.60 1.00 16.43
CA SER A 627 -1.85 0.72 17.85
C SER A 627 -3.01 1.54 18.43
N ASP A 628 -3.14 2.81 18.02
CA ASP A 628 -4.25 3.70 18.37
C ASP A 628 -5.58 3.24 17.76
N GLY A 629 -5.56 2.79 16.51
CA GLY A 629 -6.71 2.14 15.86
C GLY A 629 -7.15 0.89 16.61
N ALA A 630 -6.22 -0.02 16.92
CA ALA A 630 -6.48 -1.23 17.71
C ALA A 630 -7.04 -0.91 19.11
N ALA A 631 -6.50 0.11 19.77
CA ALA A 631 -6.99 0.57 21.07
C ALA A 631 -8.44 1.09 20.98
N ALA A 632 -8.73 1.91 19.97
CA ALA A 632 -10.07 2.48 19.76
C ALA A 632 -11.11 1.40 19.46
N VAL A 633 -10.76 0.40 18.65
CA VAL A 633 -11.62 -0.78 18.41
C VAL A 633 -11.83 -1.58 19.69
N GLY A 634 -10.76 -1.86 20.45
CA GLY A 634 -10.85 -2.58 21.73
C GLY A 634 -11.71 -1.84 22.76
N GLN A 635 -11.60 -0.52 22.83
CA GLN A 635 -12.47 0.32 23.66
C GLN A 635 -13.93 0.24 23.21
N ARG A 636 -14.20 0.30 21.90
CA ARG A 636 -15.57 0.22 21.39
C ARG A 636 -16.22 -1.14 21.68
N ILE A 637 -15.46 -2.22 21.55
CA ILE A 637 -15.91 -3.57 21.94
C ILE A 637 -16.27 -3.57 23.44
N MET A 638 -15.40 -3.06 24.31
CA MET A 638 -15.64 -2.98 25.76
C MET A 638 -16.96 -2.27 26.10
N GLU A 639 -17.25 -1.15 25.43
CA GLU A 639 -18.46 -0.36 25.60
C GLU A 639 -19.73 -1.12 25.15
N ILE A 640 -19.65 -1.80 24.01
CA ILE A 640 -20.78 -2.56 23.43
C ILE A 640 -21.11 -3.80 24.27
N GLU A 641 -20.09 -4.43 24.86
CA GLU A 641 -20.27 -5.52 25.83
C GLU A 641 -20.84 -5.03 27.18
N GLY A 642 -21.05 -3.72 27.35
CA GLY A 642 -21.73 -3.13 28.51
C GLY A 642 -20.86 -3.00 29.76
N GLN A 643 -19.53 -3.12 29.63
CA GLN A 643 -18.63 -3.05 30.78
C GLN A 643 -18.51 -1.62 31.31
N LYS A 644 -18.76 -1.44 32.61
CA LYS A 644 -18.69 -0.15 33.30
C LYS A 644 -17.38 0.03 34.06
N TYR A 645 -17.00 1.30 34.24
CA TYR A 645 -15.76 1.73 34.90
C TYR A 645 -15.88 1.70 36.43
N PHE A 646 -14.84 1.21 37.10
CA PHE A 646 -14.57 1.48 38.52
C PHE A 646 -13.22 2.20 38.65
N ALA A 647 -13.22 3.31 39.41
CA ALA A 647 -12.10 4.24 39.56
C ALA A 647 -11.02 3.77 40.55
N SER A 648 -11.35 2.80 41.42
CA SER A 648 -10.54 2.41 42.57
C SER A 648 -9.43 1.40 42.28
N ASP A 649 -9.36 0.83 41.07
CA ASP A 649 -8.61 -0.43 40.85
C ASP A 649 -7.33 -0.25 40.04
N LEU A 650 -6.76 0.96 39.99
CA LEU A 650 -5.35 1.14 39.61
C LEU A 650 -4.45 0.70 40.78
N ALA A 651 -4.56 -0.56 41.19
CA ALA A 651 -3.58 -1.16 42.09
C ALA A 651 -2.28 -1.39 41.30
N SER A 652 -1.21 -0.85 41.87
CA SER A 652 0.24 -0.93 41.58
C SER A 652 0.74 -1.71 40.35
N PRO A 653 1.85 -1.25 39.73
CA PRO A 653 2.55 -2.04 38.73
C PRO A 653 2.81 -3.44 39.28
N LEU A 654 2.31 -4.47 38.57
CA LEU A 654 2.58 -5.84 38.96
C LEU A 654 4.10 -6.06 38.94
N GLU A 655 4.64 -6.63 40.02
CA GLU A 655 6.02 -7.10 40.07
C GLU A 655 6.31 -8.03 38.88
N ALA A 656 7.58 -8.17 38.48
CA ALA A 656 7.96 -9.07 37.40
C ALA A 656 7.30 -10.45 37.58
N MET A 657 6.71 -10.98 36.51
CA MET A 657 6.14 -12.31 36.54
C MET A 657 7.29 -13.31 36.39
N GLU A 658 7.39 -14.28 37.32
CA GLU A 658 8.35 -15.37 37.16
C GLU A 658 8.08 -16.10 35.85
N ASP A 659 9.15 -16.47 35.15
CA ASP A 659 9.01 -17.15 33.88
C ASP A 659 8.49 -18.58 34.09
N VAL A 660 7.65 -19.05 33.18
CA VAL A 660 7.10 -20.41 33.24
C VAL A 660 8.04 -21.31 32.44
N PRO A 661 8.70 -22.31 33.06
CA PRO A 661 9.59 -23.22 32.36
C PRO A 661 8.88 -23.91 31.18
N TRP A 662 9.59 -24.12 30.07
CA TRP A 662 9.04 -24.76 28.87
C TRP A 662 8.42 -26.13 29.16
N GLU A 663 9.05 -26.91 30.05
CA GLU A 663 8.58 -28.22 30.48
C GLU A 663 7.25 -28.15 31.23
N ALA A 664 6.98 -27.06 31.96
CA ALA A 664 5.73 -26.89 32.70
C ALA A 664 4.54 -26.67 31.74
N TRP A 665 4.77 -26.08 30.56
CA TRP A 665 3.72 -25.89 29.56
C TRP A 665 3.20 -27.21 28.98
N ALA A 666 4.02 -28.26 28.93
CA ALA A 666 3.60 -29.58 28.49
C ALA A 666 2.63 -30.24 29.49
N GLU A 667 2.70 -29.86 30.77
CA GLU A 667 1.94 -30.47 31.86
C GLU A 667 0.69 -29.67 32.25
N THR A 668 0.55 -28.42 31.80
CA THR A 668 -0.56 -27.54 32.17
C THR A 668 -1.18 -26.83 30.96
N GLU A 669 -2.52 -26.81 30.87
CA GLU A 669 -3.24 -26.01 29.86
C GLU A 669 -3.30 -24.52 30.21
N ASP A 670 -3.42 -24.21 31.51
CA ASP A 670 -3.63 -22.86 32.03
C ASP A 670 -2.54 -22.54 33.06
N ILE A 671 -2.00 -21.31 33.00
CA ILE A 671 -1.05 -20.81 33.99
C ILE A 671 -1.73 -20.00 35.12
N PRO A 672 -1.20 -20.03 36.35
CA PRO A 672 -1.77 -19.28 37.48
C PRO A 672 -1.90 -17.78 37.17
N ALA A 673 -3.07 -17.21 37.50
CA ALA A 673 -3.33 -15.78 37.39
C ALA A 673 -3.17 -15.10 38.75
N ARG A 674 -2.62 -13.88 38.78
CA ARG A 674 -2.61 -13.04 39.99
C ARG A 674 -3.95 -12.33 40.18
N THR A 675 -4.64 -12.03 39.09
CA THR A 675 -6.01 -11.51 39.08
C THR A 675 -7.03 -12.62 39.13
N SER A 676 -8.21 -12.31 39.68
CA SER A 676 -9.32 -13.25 39.78
C SER A 676 -10.63 -12.56 39.48
N TRP A 677 -11.65 -13.35 39.16
CA TRP A 677 -13.02 -12.87 38.98
C TRP A 677 -13.74 -12.51 40.29
N ALA A 678 -13.07 -12.56 41.44
CA ALA A 678 -13.70 -12.30 42.74
C ALA A 678 -14.24 -10.87 42.81
N GLY A 679 -15.55 -10.73 43.05
CA GLY A 679 -16.22 -9.44 43.13
C GLY A 679 -16.46 -8.76 41.77
N ILE A 680 -16.23 -9.45 40.65
CA ILE A 680 -16.40 -8.90 39.30
C ILE A 680 -17.59 -9.55 38.63
N GLU A 681 -18.56 -8.73 38.22
CA GLU A 681 -19.69 -9.17 37.40
C GLU A 681 -19.20 -9.59 36.00
N ARG A 682 -19.56 -10.79 35.57
CA ARG A 682 -19.19 -11.31 34.26
C ARG A 682 -20.10 -10.74 33.18
N VAL A 683 -19.52 -10.41 32.03
CA VAL A 683 -20.29 -10.06 30.84
C VAL A 683 -21.18 -11.24 30.44
N PRO A 684 -22.51 -11.07 30.33
CA PRO A 684 -23.42 -12.12 29.87
C PRO A 684 -23.05 -12.62 28.47
N GLU A 685 -23.21 -13.92 28.21
CA GLU A 685 -22.80 -14.55 26.94
C GLU A 685 -23.34 -13.82 25.70
N MET A 686 -24.65 -13.52 25.65
CA MET A 686 -25.29 -12.81 24.54
C MET A 686 -24.77 -11.38 24.29
N MET A 687 -24.10 -10.79 25.28
CA MET A 687 -23.49 -9.46 25.18
C MET A 687 -22.03 -9.55 24.73
N ARG A 688 -21.47 -10.75 24.57
CA ARG A 688 -20.07 -10.95 24.18
C ARG A 688 -19.93 -10.88 22.67
N MET A 689 -18.91 -10.17 22.21
CA MET A 689 -18.51 -10.15 20.81
C MET A 689 -17.73 -11.43 20.48
N ARG A 690 -18.09 -12.09 19.38
CA ARG A 690 -17.46 -13.32 18.91
C ARG A 690 -16.45 -13.06 17.79
N GLU A 691 -16.83 -12.22 16.83
CA GLU A 691 -16.02 -11.91 15.66
C GLU A 691 -16.11 -10.42 15.31
N THR A 692 -15.01 -9.89 14.78
CA THR A 692 -14.87 -8.48 14.41
C THR A 692 -14.50 -8.41 12.94
N LEU A 693 -15.33 -7.75 12.14
CA LEU A 693 -15.03 -7.38 10.77
C LEU A 693 -14.75 -5.88 10.72
N VAL A 694 -13.69 -5.49 10.02
CA VAL A 694 -13.24 -4.10 9.96
C VAL A 694 -13.10 -3.63 8.52
N MET A 695 -13.47 -2.39 8.21
CA MET A 695 -13.00 -1.67 7.03
C MET A 695 -12.24 -0.44 7.48
N VAL A 696 -10.98 -0.34 7.10
CA VAL A 696 -10.09 0.74 7.55
C VAL A 696 -9.87 1.76 6.43
N ASP A 697 -10.31 2.99 6.67
CA ASP A 697 -9.85 4.18 5.95
C ASP A 697 -8.65 4.78 6.70
N ALA A 698 -7.46 4.43 6.24
CA ALA A 698 -6.20 4.89 6.83
C ALA A 698 -5.95 6.40 6.59
N VAL A 699 -6.62 7.03 5.62
CA VAL A 699 -6.45 8.47 5.32
C VAL A 699 -7.30 9.30 6.28
N GLU A 700 -8.56 8.92 6.44
CA GLU A 700 -9.51 9.59 7.34
C GLU A 700 -9.39 9.10 8.80
N LYS A 701 -8.46 8.18 9.06
CA LYS A 701 -8.30 7.46 10.34
C LYS A 701 -9.65 6.97 10.88
N ARG A 702 -10.40 6.30 10.01
CA ARG A 702 -11.75 5.80 10.29
C ARG A 702 -11.79 4.29 10.15
N VAL A 703 -12.40 3.61 11.10
CA VAL A 703 -12.69 2.18 11.03
C VAL A 703 -14.20 1.99 11.06
N GLU A 704 -14.73 1.37 10.03
CA GLU A 704 -16.10 0.85 10.03
C GLU A 704 -16.05 -0.57 10.60
N LEU A 705 -16.79 -0.78 11.68
CA LEU A 705 -16.81 -2.03 12.45
C LEU A 705 -18.13 -2.74 12.22
N SER A 706 -18.06 -4.05 11.99
CA SER A 706 -19.19 -4.95 12.13
C SER A 706 -18.83 -6.02 13.16
N LEU A 707 -19.47 -5.96 14.32
CA LEU A 707 -19.27 -6.88 15.42
C LEU A 707 -20.34 -7.95 15.37
N ILE A 708 -19.92 -9.20 15.22
CA ILE A 708 -20.82 -10.35 15.32
C ILE A 708 -20.86 -10.76 16.78
N MET A 709 -22.02 -10.59 17.41
CA MET A 709 -22.24 -10.96 18.81
C MET A 709 -22.40 -12.48 18.95
N SER A 710 -22.18 -13.01 20.16
CA SER A 710 -22.48 -14.41 20.46
C SER A 710 -23.98 -14.67 20.39
N SER A 711 -24.39 -15.80 19.83
CA SER A 711 -25.80 -16.22 19.84
C SER A 711 -26.27 -16.72 21.20
N GLY A 712 -25.34 -17.05 22.12
CA GLY A 712 -25.66 -17.71 23.38
C GLY A 712 -25.78 -19.23 23.29
N ASP A 713 -25.66 -19.81 22.08
CA ASP A 713 -25.80 -21.25 21.86
C ASP A 713 -24.44 -21.93 21.68
N ASP A 714 -24.29 -23.16 22.17
CA ASP A 714 -23.05 -23.95 22.06
C ASP A 714 -22.76 -24.44 20.63
N ILE A 715 -23.73 -24.32 19.71
CA ILE A 715 -23.70 -24.90 18.36
C ILE A 715 -22.97 -23.99 17.34
N GLY A 716 -22.39 -22.89 17.81
CA GLY A 716 -21.55 -22.06 16.95
C GLY A 716 -22.31 -21.14 16.00
N ASN A 717 -23.61 -20.91 16.19
CA ASN A 717 -24.40 -19.93 15.45
C ASN A 717 -23.89 -18.49 15.68
N PHE A 718 -24.06 -17.62 14.68
CA PHE A 718 -23.77 -16.19 14.81
C PHE A 718 -24.94 -15.45 15.44
N GLY A 719 -24.66 -14.54 16.37
CA GLY A 719 -25.66 -13.67 17.00
C GLY A 719 -25.94 -12.41 16.19
N GLU A 720 -26.50 -11.39 16.85
CA GLU A 720 -26.78 -10.08 16.26
C GLU A 720 -25.50 -9.45 15.68
N VAL A 721 -25.61 -8.78 14.54
CA VAL A 721 -24.52 -7.97 13.97
C VAL A 721 -24.73 -6.51 14.33
N LYS A 722 -23.73 -5.90 15.00
CA LYS A 722 -23.73 -4.47 15.35
C LYS A 722 -22.74 -3.72 14.49
N SER A 723 -23.21 -2.69 13.78
CA SER A 723 -22.39 -1.86 12.90
C SER A 723 -22.09 -0.50 13.52
N GLU A 724 -20.84 -0.09 13.50
CA GLU A 724 -20.33 1.08 14.21
C GLU A 724 -19.23 1.78 13.41
N THR A 725 -19.03 3.08 13.64
CA THR A 725 -17.93 3.84 13.03
C THR A 725 -17.04 4.40 14.14
N VAL A 726 -15.75 4.07 14.09
CA VAL A 726 -14.74 4.53 15.03
C VAL A 726 -13.77 5.46 14.30
N VAL A 727 -13.57 6.66 14.82
CA VAL A 727 -12.53 7.57 14.35
C VAL A 727 -11.41 7.57 15.38
N PHE A 728 -10.17 7.39 14.93
CA PHE A 728 -8.98 7.35 15.77
C PHE A 728 -8.00 8.45 15.33
N GLY A 729 -7.12 8.94 16.21
CA GLY A 729 -6.40 10.18 15.93
C GLY A 729 -5.23 10.47 16.83
#